data_AF-V3ZY13-F1
#
_entry.id   AF-V3ZY13-F1
#
_cell.length_a   1.000
_cell.length_b   1.000
_cell.length_c   1.000
_cell.angle_alpha   90.00
_cell.angle_beta   90.00
_cell.angle_gamma   90.00
#
_symmetry.space_group_name_H-M   'P 1'
#
loop_
_entity.id
_entity.type
_entity.pdbx_description
1 polymer ?
#
loop_
_entity_poly.entity_id
_entity_poly.type
_entity_poly.pdbx_seq_one_letter_code
_entity_poly.pdbx_strand_id
1 'polypeptide(L)'
;PYNRRERERNAKCIIDMKGPTTIITDPEDGEEKKFAFDFSYWSHDGSKEMPGGFYGQDPSHPNGRKFCDQKRVFDDIGVGILKNAWNGYNTTLFAYGQTGSGKSWSIVGYGVNKGVVPMFCEEIFKGIEEKKAAGAEIEFEVQKNLFSYSFATKIFTFSKLGIMGKEMPGGFYADGLHITPVDSYEEIEDKMEEGTRNRTVAATNMNATSSRAHTIVGMTFIQKFKNSAGEETTKSAIINLVDLAGSERAESTGATGDRLKEGAAINQSLSSLGNVISALADRSSGKNTRVPFRDSCLTKLLKNALGGNSKTIMIAAVSPADINYDESLSTLRYADRAKQIKTTACVNEDPTEKLIRELQEENEKLKAMLGGNVKMEEMEEEYKSRLETNAKEMEEMAKTFEERLKEAHAHGGQHVAELIEKKKKVVHLSNLNMDPQLTGHIVLFLEKPVISVGNGKGIADISIRGPSIVDKHAIIREEKGEYSIEPAEPNVRLLRNGKQLVSKIGLKNNDRIIFGTTQYFIFVNPKDPKAKEAVEITFEMAQEEIAKKSGFDVSSEHKTRDEALLKEDIVEMMPAVEEANSISEELDKKMKFELMVVSPEARGELRGRTEVMIRVVNVETKHEWIWSHEKFMNRKYLMQEMYQDFLEEGYDDWDLPKDRDPFAEDYDSEFHIGSVKIWLQSLSYLIDIKEQLDVTDFKGQEVGLLNVKVIPCDKKGKEYSEEDDMFVNSPEELLGKDINFVVKIDSARGLPSQFTDMYIKYVVYREKKYTCSNPIQNTINPDWKHSRVVNLGKADEEIVEYLSQSAIMVQIWGKQKPPKTKKKINTKDAILSDALRKGQVSAANTNTKVGSFYFDSFFPFVYTKIYALSIFLTLFLSTNINTKLYYILLALALFLFLLFKGSKNKRNSHLLQE
;
A
#
# COMPACT_ATOMS: atom_id res chain seq x y z
N PRO A 1 15.27 4.21 -14.47
CA PRO A 1 14.55 4.22 -15.77
C PRO A 1 13.04 4.36 -15.56
N TYR A 2 12.31 4.80 -16.58
CA TYR A 2 10.85 4.75 -16.49
C TYR A 2 10.38 3.30 -16.40
N ASN A 3 9.49 3.04 -15.44
CA ASN A 3 8.71 1.82 -15.41
C ASN A 3 7.72 1.80 -16.60
N ARG A 4 7.11 0.64 -16.87
CA ARG A 4 6.19 0.46 -18.01
C ARG A 4 5.09 1.55 -18.03
N ARG A 5 4.55 1.83 -16.85
CA ARG A 5 3.48 2.79 -16.63
C ARG A 5 3.91 4.24 -16.89
N GLU A 6 5.10 4.64 -16.48
CA GLU A 6 5.67 5.95 -16.81
C GLU A 6 5.94 6.10 -18.32
N ARG A 7 6.35 5.02 -19.01
CA ARG A 7 6.54 5.01 -20.47
C ARG A 7 5.24 5.12 -21.25
N GLU A 8 4.23 4.33 -20.91
CA GLU A 8 2.91 4.37 -21.55
C GLU A 8 2.25 5.75 -21.47
N ARG A 9 2.66 6.55 -20.48
CA ARG A 9 2.14 7.89 -20.21
C ARG A 9 2.98 9.02 -20.81
N ASN A 10 4.10 8.70 -21.46
CA ASN A 10 5.08 9.68 -21.91
C ASN A 10 5.47 10.66 -20.79
N ALA A 11 5.78 10.12 -19.59
CA ALA A 11 6.18 10.94 -18.45
C ALA A 11 7.33 11.89 -18.80
N LYS A 12 7.31 13.09 -18.22
CA LYS A 12 8.39 14.08 -18.43
C LYS A 12 9.51 13.85 -17.45
N CYS A 13 10.75 13.97 -17.92
CA CYS A 13 11.93 13.79 -17.08
C CYS A 13 12.21 15.08 -16.33
N ILE A 14 12.01 15.05 -15.01
CA ILE A 14 12.24 16.21 -14.12
C ILE A 14 13.59 16.17 -13.42
N ILE A 15 14.34 15.07 -13.55
CA ILE A 15 15.67 14.91 -12.95
C ILE A 15 16.75 15.07 -14.02
N ASP A 16 17.83 15.77 -13.65
CA ASP A 16 19.09 15.77 -14.37
C ASP A 16 20.25 15.57 -13.38
N MET A 17 21.35 14.95 -13.83
CA MET A 17 22.52 14.68 -12.99
C MET A 17 23.80 14.99 -13.75
N LYS A 18 24.66 15.82 -13.17
CA LYS A 18 25.92 16.27 -13.77
C LYS A 18 27.04 16.19 -12.73
N GLY A 19 27.93 15.22 -12.90
CA GLY A 19 28.96 14.93 -11.89
C GLY A 19 28.31 14.63 -10.54
N PRO A 20 28.71 15.30 -9.43
CA PRO A 20 28.10 15.11 -8.11
C PRO A 20 26.81 15.93 -7.89
N THR A 21 26.30 16.61 -8.91
CA THR A 21 25.12 17.49 -8.79
C THR A 21 23.88 16.82 -9.34
N THR A 22 22.82 16.77 -8.54
CA THR A 22 21.46 16.37 -8.97
C THR A 22 20.57 17.62 -9.05
N ILE A 23 19.87 17.77 -10.16
CA ILE A 23 18.94 18.87 -10.44
C ILE A 23 17.54 18.28 -10.54
N ILE A 24 16.58 18.88 -9.86
CA ILE A 24 15.16 18.57 -9.99
C ILE A 24 14.42 19.82 -10.48
N THR A 25 13.56 19.65 -11.48
CA THR A 25 12.77 20.73 -12.10
C THR A 25 11.32 20.59 -11.70
N ASP A 26 10.72 21.67 -11.21
CA ASP A 26 9.30 21.71 -10.90
C ASP A 26 8.46 21.61 -12.19
N PRO A 27 7.54 20.63 -12.29
CA PRO A 27 6.72 20.50 -13.48
C PRO A 27 5.64 21.58 -13.63
N GLU A 28 5.30 22.33 -12.58
CA GLU A 28 4.26 23.37 -12.61
C GLU A 28 4.79 24.73 -13.08
N ASP A 29 5.92 25.18 -12.52
CA ASP A 29 6.48 26.52 -12.80
C ASP A 29 7.87 26.50 -13.48
N GLY A 30 8.49 25.33 -13.60
CA GLY A 30 9.81 25.16 -14.23
C GLY A 30 10.99 25.56 -13.34
N GLU A 31 10.79 25.81 -12.04
CA GLU A 31 11.88 26.15 -11.11
C GLU A 31 12.87 24.98 -10.94
N GLU A 32 14.17 25.25 -11.12
CA GLU A 32 15.22 24.26 -10.87
C GLU A 32 15.77 24.34 -9.43
N LYS A 33 15.81 23.20 -8.74
CA LYS A 33 16.48 23.03 -7.46
C LYS A 33 17.69 22.11 -7.61
N LYS A 34 18.84 22.52 -7.04
CA LYS A 34 20.14 21.83 -7.21
C LYS A 34 20.64 21.31 -5.87
N PHE A 35 21.08 20.05 -5.86
CA PHE A 35 21.64 19.36 -4.69
C PHE A 35 23.02 18.79 -5.03
N ALA A 36 23.96 18.90 -4.10
CA ALA A 36 25.34 18.44 -4.30
C ALA A 36 25.68 17.29 -3.34
N PHE A 37 25.85 16.09 -3.89
CA PHE A 37 26.16 14.86 -3.15
C PHE A 37 27.61 14.44 -3.36
N ASP A 38 28.02 13.33 -2.75
CA ASP A 38 29.35 12.76 -3.01
C ASP A 38 29.39 12.10 -4.39
N PHE A 39 28.29 11.46 -4.77
CA PHE A 39 28.07 10.85 -6.08
C PHE A 39 26.65 11.09 -6.58
N SER A 40 26.44 11.09 -7.89
CA SER A 40 25.11 11.11 -8.51
C SER A 40 25.10 10.17 -9.72
N TYR A 41 24.22 9.17 -9.68
CA TYR A 41 24.18 8.08 -10.65
C TYR A 41 22.96 8.20 -11.55
N TRP A 42 23.20 8.36 -12.85
CA TRP A 42 22.12 8.41 -13.84
C TRP A 42 21.82 7.02 -14.37
N SER A 43 20.60 6.52 -14.17
CA SER A 43 20.17 5.22 -14.68
C SER A 43 18.79 5.31 -15.37
N HIS A 44 18.41 6.50 -15.84
CA HIS A 44 17.11 6.71 -16.47
C HIS A 44 17.05 6.16 -17.90
N ASP A 45 18.02 6.53 -18.74
CA ASP A 45 18.15 6.17 -20.15
C ASP A 45 19.64 5.99 -20.52
N GLY A 46 19.92 5.74 -21.80
CA GLY A 46 21.30 5.55 -22.27
C GLY A 46 21.90 4.17 -21.96
N SER A 47 21.05 3.19 -21.62
CA SER A 47 21.48 1.80 -21.49
C SER A 47 21.08 0.95 -22.70
N LYS A 48 21.83 -0.12 -22.90
CA LYS A 48 21.51 -1.18 -23.87
C LYS A 48 21.71 -2.53 -23.20
N GLU A 49 20.78 -3.44 -23.45
CA GLU A 49 20.93 -4.83 -23.07
C GLU A 49 22.02 -5.50 -23.93
N MET A 50 23.05 -5.99 -23.26
CA MET A 50 24.18 -6.69 -23.86
C MET A 50 23.86 -8.20 -23.96
N PRO A 51 24.57 -8.96 -24.82
CA PRO A 51 24.44 -10.41 -24.87
C PRO A 51 24.60 -11.02 -23.46
N GLY A 52 23.58 -11.75 -22.99
CA GLY A 52 23.53 -12.31 -21.64
C GLY A 52 22.63 -11.55 -20.66
N GLY A 53 21.97 -10.47 -21.06
CA GLY A 53 20.95 -9.76 -20.26
C GLY A 53 21.47 -8.64 -19.36
N PHE A 54 22.77 -8.33 -19.44
CA PHE A 54 23.39 -7.25 -18.67
C PHE A 54 23.11 -5.89 -19.31
N TYR A 55 22.70 -4.90 -18.52
CA TYR A 55 22.48 -3.54 -19.01
C TYR A 55 23.77 -2.72 -18.90
N GLY A 56 24.39 -2.44 -20.05
CA GLY A 56 25.56 -1.58 -20.15
C GLY A 56 25.25 -0.22 -20.75
N GLN A 57 26.25 0.65 -20.80
CA GLN A 57 26.17 1.92 -21.52
C GLN A 57 25.88 1.70 -23.01
N ASP A 58 24.98 2.49 -23.59
CA ASP A 58 24.73 2.55 -25.03
C ASP A 58 25.49 3.71 -25.66
N PRO A 59 26.63 3.48 -26.35
CA PRO A 59 27.40 4.57 -26.96
C PRO A 59 26.64 5.33 -28.05
N SER A 60 25.56 4.75 -28.59
CA SER A 60 24.73 5.38 -29.62
C SER A 60 23.68 6.33 -29.06
N HIS A 61 23.39 6.25 -27.76
CA HIS A 61 22.43 7.11 -27.09
C HIS A 61 23.12 8.40 -26.58
N PRO A 62 22.48 9.60 -26.66
CA PRO A 62 23.08 10.84 -26.15
C PRO A 62 23.49 10.78 -24.67
N ASN A 63 22.69 10.11 -23.85
CA ASN A 63 22.98 9.86 -22.43
C ASN A 63 23.78 8.58 -22.18
N GLY A 64 24.30 7.91 -23.21
CA GLY A 64 25.04 6.66 -23.11
C GLY A 64 26.21 6.71 -22.13
N ARG A 65 27.03 7.76 -22.24
CA ARG A 65 28.17 8.00 -21.33
C ARG A 65 27.75 8.39 -19.91
N LYS A 66 26.52 8.91 -19.77
CA LYS A 66 25.93 9.33 -18.50
C LYS A 66 25.41 8.13 -17.71
N PHE A 67 24.95 7.09 -18.41
CA PHE A 67 24.41 5.88 -17.81
C PHE A 67 25.39 5.23 -16.84
N CYS A 68 24.90 4.93 -15.65
CA CYS A 68 25.59 4.25 -14.57
C CYS A 68 25.03 2.84 -14.46
N ASP A 69 25.89 1.85 -14.73
CA ASP A 69 25.59 0.44 -14.51
C ASP A 69 25.88 0.04 -13.06
N GLN A 70 25.46 -1.18 -12.70
CA GLN A 70 25.61 -1.70 -11.34
C GLN A 70 27.09 -1.82 -10.92
N LYS A 71 27.96 -2.20 -11.87
CA LYS A 71 29.38 -2.37 -11.62
C LYS A 71 30.02 -1.04 -11.21
N ARG A 72 29.69 0.05 -11.90
CA ARG A 72 30.19 1.38 -11.55
C ARG A 72 29.74 1.81 -10.16
N VAL A 73 28.48 1.57 -9.79
CA VAL A 73 28.00 1.84 -8.42
C VAL A 73 28.84 1.06 -7.40
N PHE A 74 29.09 -0.22 -7.64
CA PHE A 74 29.94 -1.03 -6.76
C PHE A 74 31.40 -0.57 -6.70
N ASP A 75 32.00 -0.21 -7.83
CA ASP A 75 33.37 0.31 -7.90
C ASP A 75 33.50 1.61 -7.08
N ASP A 76 32.52 2.51 -7.19
CA ASP A 76 32.53 3.83 -6.52
C ASP A 76 32.26 3.73 -5.00
N ILE A 77 31.34 2.85 -4.54
CA ILE A 77 30.96 2.78 -3.11
C ILE A 77 31.21 1.41 -2.45
N GLY A 78 30.98 0.31 -3.16
CA GLY A 78 31.09 -1.06 -2.66
C GLY A 78 32.52 -1.46 -2.31
N VAL A 79 33.49 -1.12 -3.17
CA VAL A 79 34.92 -1.36 -2.92
C VAL A 79 35.40 -0.65 -1.66
N GLY A 80 34.90 0.56 -1.42
CA GLY A 80 35.20 1.32 -0.19
C GLY A 80 34.67 0.61 1.07
N ILE A 81 33.43 0.11 1.02
CA ILE A 81 32.82 -0.68 2.10
C ILE A 81 33.65 -1.94 2.35
N LEU A 82 34.02 -2.67 1.29
CA LEU A 82 34.82 -3.89 1.38
C LEU A 82 36.17 -3.62 2.05
N LYS A 83 36.88 -2.59 1.60
CA LYS A 83 38.15 -2.17 2.22
C LYS A 83 37.98 -1.81 3.69
N ASN A 84 36.89 -1.16 4.07
CA ASN A 84 36.63 -0.80 5.47
C ASN A 84 36.40 -2.05 6.33
N ALA A 85 35.60 -3.00 5.85
CA ALA A 85 35.37 -4.27 6.52
C ALA A 85 36.68 -5.05 6.74
N TRP A 86 37.52 -5.17 5.72
CA TRP A 86 38.85 -5.79 5.83
C TRP A 86 39.78 -5.10 6.83
N ASN A 87 39.63 -3.80 7.02
CA ASN A 87 40.41 -3.04 8.01
C ASN A 87 39.81 -3.09 9.42
N GLY A 88 38.68 -3.80 9.64
CA GLY A 88 38.04 -3.91 10.94
C GLY A 88 37.15 -2.71 11.29
N TYR A 89 36.70 -1.93 10.31
CA TYR A 89 35.70 -0.89 10.54
C TYR A 89 34.29 -1.44 10.36
N ASN A 90 33.41 -1.13 11.31
CA ASN A 90 31.98 -1.28 11.10
C ASN A 90 31.54 -0.44 9.90
N THR A 91 30.67 -1.01 9.06
CA THR A 91 30.22 -0.36 7.84
C THR A 91 28.72 -0.54 7.67
N THR A 92 28.03 0.50 7.17
CA THR A 92 26.60 0.41 6.89
C THR A 92 26.27 1.05 5.55
N LEU A 93 25.49 0.35 4.73
CA LEU A 93 24.90 0.87 3.50
C LEU A 93 23.38 0.76 3.62
N PHE A 94 22.66 1.86 3.42
CA PHE A 94 21.20 1.80 3.36
C PHE A 94 20.63 2.58 2.16
N ALA A 95 19.60 2.02 1.53
CA ALA A 95 18.86 2.69 0.46
C ALA A 95 17.56 3.32 0.99
N TYR A 96 17.27 4.54 0.55
CA TYR A 96 16.10 5.33 0.94
C TYR A 96 15.48 6.01 -0.29
N GLY A 97 14.16 6.08 -0.33
CA GLY A 97 13.38 6.68 -1.42
C GLY A 97 12.01 6.02 -1.58
N GLN A 98 11.15 6.59 -2.42
CA GLN A 98 9.79 6.06 -2.62
C GLN A 98 9.79 4.65 -3.22
N THR A 99 8.70 3.92 -3.09
CA THR A 99 8.50 2.65 -3.80
C THR A 99 8.69 2.83 -5.31
N GLY A 100 9.39 1.88 -5.96
CA GLY A 100 9.68 1.94 -7.41
C GLY A 100 10.86 2.84 -7.83
N SER A 101 11.49 3.58 -6.92
CA SER A 101 12.62 4.47 -7.24
C SER A 101 13.97 3.78 -7.52
N GLY A 102 14.10 2.48 -7.24
CA GLY A 102 15.32 1.70 -7.50
C GLY A 102 16.17 1.36 -6.27
N LYS A 103 15.60 1.40 -5.06
CA LYS A 103 16.28 0.97 -3.81
C LYS A 103 16.80 -0.47 -3.89
N SER A 104 15.90 -1.44 -4.06
CA SER A 104 16.24 -2.86 -4.14
C SER A 104 17.09 -3.19 -5.38
N TRP A 105 16.86 -2.49 -6.50
CA TRP A 105 17.72 -2.59 -7.68
C TRP A 105 19.19 -2.24 -7.37
N SER A 106 19.42 -1.20 -6.56
CA SER A 106 20.77 -0.78 -6.18
C SER A 106 21.42 -1.72 -5.15
N ILE A 107 20.63 -2.17 -4.16
CA ILE A 107 21.12 -3.01 -3.06
C ILE A 107 21.32 -4.46 -3.51
N VAL A 108 20.30 -5.10 -4.07
CA VAL A 108 20.30 -6.53 -4.43
C VAL A 108 20.52 -6.73 -5.93
N GLY A 109 19.85 -5.95 -6.77
CA GLY A 109 19.88 -6.16 -8.23
C GLY A 109 19.06 -7.38 -8.68
N TYR A 110 19.07 -7.67 -9.99
CA TYR A 110 18.24 -8.72 -10.58
C TYR A 110 18.98 -9.54 -11.62
N GLY A 111 18.90 -10.87 -11.49
CA GLY A 111 19.52 -11.82 -12.42
C GLY A 111 21.01 -11.52 -12.61
N VAL A 112 21.42 -11.29 -13.85
CA VAL A 112 22.82 -10.96 -14.17
C VAL A 112 23.23 -9.54 -13.75
N ASN A 113 22.27 -8.65 -13.47
CA ASN A 113 22.52 -7.27 -13.04
C ASN A 113 22.57 -7.21 -11.51
N LYS A 114 23.58 -7.87 -10.93
CA LYS A 114 23.82 -7.93 -9.48
C LYS A 114 23.94 -6.51 -8.90
N GLY A 115 23.41 -6.29 -7.71
CA GLY A 115 23.54 -5.07 -6.93
C GLY A 115 24.76 -5.09 -6.00
N VAL A 116 24.87 -4.10 -5.13
CA VAL A 116 26.02 -3.93 -4.24
C VAL A 116 26.21 -5.13 -3.29
N VAL A 117 25.12 -5.70 -2.76
CA VAL A 117 25.16 -6.82 -1.81
C VAL A 117 25.78 -8.08 -2.42
N PRO A 118 25.26 -8.65 -3.53
CA PRO A 118 25.86 -9.82 -4.17
C PRO A 118 27.34 -9.62 -4.50
N MET A 119 27.69 -8.50 -5.14
CA MET A 119 29.08 -8.23 -5.53
C MET A 119 30.01 -8.06 -4.32
N PHE A 120 29.53 -7.44 -3.23
CA PHE A 120 30.29 -7.31 -2.00
C PHE A 120 30.58 -8.68 -1.38
N CYS A 121 29.58 -9.55 -1.29
CA CYS A 121 29.73 -10.89 -0.75
C CYS A 121 30.65 -11.76 -1.62
N GLU A 122 30.52 -11.71 -2.94
CA GLU A 122 31.41 -12.45 -3.85
C GLU A 122 32.88 -12.03 -3.67
N GLU A 123 33.15 -10.71 -3.61
CA GLU A 123 34.52 -10.22 -3.44
C GLU A 123 35.07 -10.44 -2.03
N ILE A 124 34.24 -10.49 -0.97
CA ILE A 124 34.74 -10.82 0.38
C ILE A 124 35.20 -12.27 0.46
N PHE A 125 34.41 -13.22 -0.07
CA PHE A 125 34.76 -14.64 -0.04
C PHE A 125 35.95 -14.95 -0.95
N LYS A 126 35.98 -14.37 -2.15
CA LYS A 126 37.15 -14.45 -3.04
C LYS A 126 38.42 -13.93 -2.37
N GLY A 127 38.35 -12.79 -1.66
CA GLY A 127 39.49 -12.26 -0.91
C GLY A 127 39.94 -13.17 0.24
N ILE A 128 39.01 -13.90 0.88
CA ILE A 128 39.33 -14.92 1.89
C ILE A 128 40.07 -16.10 1.23
N GLU A 129 39.58 -16.61 0.11
CA GLU A 129 40.20 -17.71 -0.63
C GLU A 129 41.62 -17.36 -1.10
N GLU A 130 41.81 -16.17 -1.67
CA GLU A 130 43.12 -15.68 -2.12
C GLU A 130 44.13 -15.61 -0.97
N LYS A 131 43.72 -15.14 0.22
CA LYS A 131 44.59 -15.11 1.41
C LYS A 131 44.89 -16.50 1.98
N LYS A 132 43.91 -17.41 1.99
CA LYS A 132 44.13 -18.80 2.37
C LYS A 132 45.13 -19.48 1.42
N ALA A 133 44.97 -19.29 0.11
CA ALA A 133 45.87 -19.82 -0.92
C ALA A 133 47.29 -19.24 -0.83
N ALA A 134 47.43 -17.98 -0.39
CA ALA A 134 48.72 -17.34 -0.14
C ALA A 134 49.43 -17.84 1.14
N GLY A 135 48.84 -18.78 1.88
CA GLY A 135 49.42 -19.35 3.10
C GLY A 135 49.34 -18.43 4.30
N ALA A 136 48.36 -17.52 4.37
CA ALA A 136 48.16 -16.67 5.53
C ALA A 136 47.82 -17.51 6.77
N GLU A 137 48.57 -17.35 7.86
CA GLU A 137 48.21 -17.87 9.20
C GLU A 137 47.10 -17.00 9.83
N ILE A 138 46.02 -16.77 9.08
CA ILE A 138 44.88 -15.95 9.48
C ILE A 138 43.62 -16.80 9.33
N GLU A 139 42.87 -16.98 10.41
CA GLU A 139 41.55 -17.62 10.38
C GLU A 139 40.50 -16.56 10.02
N PHE A 140 39.61 -16.88 9.09
CA PHE A 140 38.54 -16.00 8.65
C PHE A 140 37.19 -16.63 8.99
N GLU A 141 36.35 -15.88 9.71
CA GLU A 141 34.97 -16.26 9.97
C GLU A 141 34.03 -15.22 9.38
N VAL A 142 33.02 -15.70 8.65
CA VAL A 142 31.90 -14.88 8.19
C VAL A 142 30.62 -15.45 8.81
N GLN A 143 29.93 -14.61 9.57
CA GLN A 143 28.66 -14.96 10.18
C GLN A 143 27.58 -14.04 9.60
N LYS A 144 26.48 -14.64 9.17
CA LYS A 144 25.31 -13.92 8.65
C LYS A 144 24.24 -13.81 9.73
N ASN A 145 23.73 -12.59 9.89
CA ASN A 145 22.57 -12.27 10.70
C ASN A 145 21.51 -11.66 9.77
N LEU A 146 20.50 -12.44 9.40
CA LEU A 146 19.39 -11.90 8.61
C LEU A 146 18.31 -11.32 9.54
N PHE A 147 18.00 -10.04 9.39
CA PHE A 147 16.88 -9.40 10.08
C PHE A 147 15.96 -8.74 9.06
N SER A 148 14.77 -9.28 8.86
CA SER A 148 13.73 -8.59 8.09
C SER A 148 12.66 -8.10 9.05
N TYR A 149 12.46 -6.79 9.09
CA TYR A 149 11.51 -6.12 9.97
C TYR A 149 10.36 -5.56 9.15
N SER A 150 9.19 -6.19 9.27
CA SER A 150 7.99 -5.78 8.56
C SER A 150 7.10 -4.96 9.49
N PHE A 151 6.66 -3.78 9.07
CA PHE A 151 5.78 -2.91 9.86
C PHE A 151 4.36 -3.48 10.07
N ALA A 152 4.04 -4.62 9.43
CA ALA A 152 2.75 -5.29 9.56
C ALA A 152 2.64 -6.19 10.80
N THR A 153 3.70 -6.27 11.60
CA THR A 153 3.58 -6.78 12.96
C THR A 153 3.54 -5.58 13.89
N LYS A 154 2.45 -5.46 14.65
CA LYS A 154 2.31 -4.73 15.92
C LYS A 154 3.62 -4.23 16.52
N ILE A 155 3.45 -3.22 17.36
CA ILE A 155 4.13 -3.11 18.65
C ILE A 155 4.14 -4.50 19.33
N PHE A 156 5.02 -5.39 18.90
CA PHE A 156 5.51 -6.47 19.71
C PHE A 156 6.48 -5.76 20.61
N THR A 157 5.93 -5.28 21.73
CA THR A 157 6.64 -5.44 23.01
C THR A 157 7.33 -6.79 22.93
N PHE A 158 8.62 -6.79 23.24
CA PHE A 158 9.58 -7.88 23.12
C PHE A 158 9.22 -9.24 23.76
N SER A 159 7.95 -9.45 24.13
CA SER A 159 7.46 -10.52 24.99
C SER A 159 6.92 -11.77 24.30
N LYS A 160 6.50 -11.75 23.02
CA LYS A 160 5.90 -12.96 22.38
C LYS A 160 6.78 -13.70 21.36
N LEU A 161 7.77 -13.06 20.74
CA LEU A 161 8.81 -13.75 19.95
C LEU A 161 10.07 -14.06 20.78
N GLY A 162 10.13 -13.62 22.04
CA GLY A 162 11.33 -13.72 22.87
C GLY A 162 12.50 -12.82 22.43
N ILE A 163 12.31 -12.00 21.39
CA ILE A 163 13.36 -11.18 20.77
C ILE A 163 13.61 -9.89 21.57
N MET A 164 14.05 -9.93 22.83
CA MET A 164 14.43 -8.71 23.58
C MET A 164 15.58 -7.90 22.94
N GLY A 165 15.33 -6.63 22.64
CA GLY A 165 16.40 -5.71 22.29
C GLY A 165 17.38 -5.52 23.46
N LYS A 166 18.60 -6.07 23.40
CA LYS A 166 19.64 -5.90 24.42
C LYS A 166 20.63 -4.82 24.01
N GLU A 167 20.92 -3.91 24.92
CA GLU A 167 21.97 -2.88 24.77
C GLU A 167 23.27 -3.49 25.31
N MET A 168 24.18 -3.90 24.41
CA MET A 168 25.48 -4.50 24.74
C MET A 168 26.62 -3.49 24.56
N PRO A 169 27.84 -3.75 25.10
CA PRO A 169 29.01 -2.86 24.95
C PRO A 169 29.46 -2.53 23.51
N GLY A 170 28.81 -3.10 22.48
CA GLY A 170 29.03 -2.79 21.06
C GLY A 170 27.82 -2.27 20.28
N GLY A 171 26.63 -2.15 20.88
CA GLY A 171 25.43 -1.70 20.15
C GLY A 171 24.11 -2.31 20.63
N PHE A 172 23.03 -2.04 19.88
CA PHE A 172 21.71 -2.62 20.10
C PHE A 172 21.53 -3.88 19.24
N TYR A 173 21.21 -5.00 19.87
CA TYR A 173 21.03 -6.31 19.23
C TYR A 173 19.60 -6.79 19.42
N ALA A 174 19.03 -7.47 18.42
CA ALA A 174 17.74 -8.13 18.54
C ALA A 174 17.96 -9.59 19.02
N ASP A 175 17.44 -9.95 20.21
CA ASP A 175 17.48 -11.35 20.72
C ASP A 175 16.83 -12.32 19.72
N GLY A 176 17.15 -13.61 19.76
CA GLY A 176 16.49 -14.61 18.90
C GLY A 176 16.78 -14.51 17.40
N LEU A 177 17.72 -13.67 16.98
CA LEU A 177 18.29 -13.69 15.63
C LEU A 177 19.14 -14.95 15.42
N HIS A 178 18.81 -15.75 14.40
CA HIS A 178 19.66 -16.87 14.01
C HIS A 178 20.93 -16.35 13.34
N ILE A 179 22.05 -16.47 14.06
CA ILE A 179 23.40 -16.26 13.53
C ILE A 179 23.83 -17.55 12.84
N THR A 180 24.07 -17.49 11.54
CA THR A 180 24.47 -18.66 10.74
C THR A 180 25.85 -18.43 10.13
N PRO A 181 26.83 -19.32 10.36
CA PRO A 181 28.10 -19.27 9.63
C PRO A 181 27.84 -19.55 8.14
N VAL A 182 28.55 -18.83 7.28
CA VAL A 182 28.41 -18.93 5.82
C VAL A 182 29.79 -18.91 5.18
N ASP A 183 29.95 -19.59 4.05
CA ASP A 183 31.21 -19.64 3.31
C ASP A 183 31.14 -19.12 1.87
N SER A 184 29.93 -18.75 1.41
CA SER A 184 29.69 -18.29 0.04
C SER A 184 28.50 -17.31 -0.02
N TYR A 185 28.38 -16.58 -1.13
CA TYR A 185 27.23 -15.68 -1.33
C TYR A 185 25.96 -16.49 -1.61
N GLU A 186 26.06 -17.61 -2.31
CA GLU A 186 24.95 -18.49 -2.63
C GLU A 186 24.21 -18.94 -1.36
N GLU A 187 24.93 -19.26 -0.28
CA GLU A 187 24.30 -19.57 1.02
C GLU A 187 23.60 -18.37 1.67
N ILE A 188 24.19 -17.18 1.53
CA ILE A 188 23.59 -15.94 2.01
C ILE A 188 22.29 -15.69 1.25
N GLU A 189 22.30 -15.83 -0.07
CA GLU A 189 21.13 -15.68 -0.95
C GLU A 189 20.06 -16.71 -0.62
N ASP A 190 20.40 -18.00 -0.54
CA ASP A 190 19.48 -19.08 -0.19
C ASP A 190 18.78 -18.82 1.14
N LYS A 191 19.52 -18.38 2.16
CA LYS A 191 18.96 -18.04 3.47
C LYS A 191 18.12 -16.76 3.42
N MET A 192 18.41 -15.80 2.53
CA MET A 192 17.58 -14.62 2.30
C MET A 192 16.25 -15.00 1.61
N GLU A 193 16.31 -15.88 0.61
CA GLU A 193 15.13 -16.41 -0.05
C GLU A 193 14.29 -17.25 0.90
N GLU A 194 14.91 -18.09 1.72
CA GLU A 194 14.23 -18.88 2.76
C GLU A 194 13.46 -17.96 3.71
N GLY A 195 14.11 -16.90 4.23
CA GLY A 195 13.45 -15.91 5.09
C GLY A 195 12.31 -15.17 4.40
N THR A 196 12.42 -14.90 3.10
CA THR A 196 11.36 -14.26 2.31
C THR A 196 10.20 -15.22 2.04
N ARG A 197 10.49 -16.46 1.67
CA ARG A 197 9.51 -17.52 1.43
C ARG A 197 8.72 -17.87 2.68
N ASN A 198 9.41 -18.06 3.81
CA ASN A 198 8.76 -18.33 5.11
C ASN A 198 7.84 -17.16 5.53
N ARG A 199 8.24 -15.91 5.22
CA ARG A 199 7.40 -14.72 5.41
C ARG A 199 6.16 -14.74 4.52
N THR A 200 6.30 -15.05 3.23
CA THR A 200 5.17 -15.11 2.27
C THR A 200 4.24 -16.31 2.50
N VAL A 201 4.71 -17.38 3.12
CA VAL A 201 3.87 -18.55 3.48
C VAL A 201 3.14 -18.33 4.81
N ALA A 202 3.77 -17.67 5.78
CA ALA A 202 3.14 -17.33 7.06
C ALA A 202 2.18 -16.14 6.97
N ALA A 203 2.54 -15.10 6.20
CA ALA A 203 1.65 -14.00 5.87
C ALA A 203 0.91 -14.33 4.57
N THR A 204 -0.41 -14.40 4.61
CA THR A 204 -1.21 -14.56 3.40
C THR A 204 -0.85 -13.48 2.35
N ASN A 205 -1.04 -13.76 1.06
CA ASN A 205 -0.85 -12.81 -0.07
C ASN A 205 -1.58 -11.45 0.09
N MET A 206 -2.34 -11.26 1.17
CA MET A 206 -2.89 -9.99 1.66
C MET A 206 -1.80 -8.99 2.06
N ASN A 207 -0.70 -9.47 2.62
CA ASN A 207 0.39 -8.65 3.11
C ASN A 207 1.52 -8.62 2.07
N ALA A 208 1.33 -7.88 0.96
CA ALA A 208 2.45 -7.51 0.10
C ALA A 208 3.34 -6.51 0.87
N THR A 209 4.14 -7.03 1.81
CA THR A 209 4.82 -6.26 2.87
C THR A 209 6.17 -5.70 2.45
N SER A 210 6.72 -6.02 1.27
CA SER A 210 8.09 -5.61 0.90
C SER A 210 8.25 -4.10 0.76
N SER A 211 7.27 -3.39 0.19
CA SER A 211 7.31 -1.92 0.05
C SER A 211 7.20 -1.18 1.39
N ARG A 212 6.67 -1.82 2.43
CA ARG A 212 6.47 -1.26 3.78
C ARG A 212 7.35 -1.92 4.86
N ALA A 213 8.19 -2.88 4.49
CA ALA A 213 9.13 -3.55 5.37
C ALA A 213 10.55 -3.02 5.13
N HIS A 214 11.35 -3.03 6.20
CA HIS A 214 12.78 -2.80 6.13
C HIS A 214 13.49 -4.15 6.11
N THR A 215 14.37 -4.36 5.15
CA THR A 215 15.21 -5.57 5.09
C THR A 215 16.63 -5.20 5.49
N ILE A 216 17.18 -5.88 6.50
CA ILE A 216 18.53 -5.68 7.00
C ILE A 216 19.29 -7.00 6.86
N VAL A 217 20.32 -6.99 6.01
CA VAL A 217 21.30 -8.07 5.92
C VAL A 217 22.51 -7.65 6.77
N GLY A 218 22.62 -8.24 7.96
CA GLY A 218 23.77 -8.08 8.84
C GLY A 218 24.81 -9.16 8.58
N MET A 219 26.08 -8.80 8.52
CA MET A 219 27.18 -9.75 8.50
C MET A 219 28.24 -9.33 9.51
N THR A 220 28.79 -10.30 10.22
CA THR A 220 29.96 -10.13 11.08
C THR A 220 31.14 -10.79 10.41
N PHE A 221 32.16 -10.00 10.09
CA PHE A 221 33.41 -10.49 9.51
C PHE A 221 34.51 -10.45 10.57
N ILE A 222 35.10 -11.61 10.87
CA ILE A 222 36.13 -11.77 11.90
C ILE A 222 37.41 -12.32 11.26
N GLN A 223 38.53 -11.70 11.59
CA GLN A 223 39.87 -12.11 11.20
C GLN A 223 40.65 -12.41 12.48
N LYS A 224 41.08 -13.66 12.68
CA LYS A 224 41.95 -14.03 13.81
C LYS A 224 43.37 -14.20 13.30
N PHE A 225 44.31 -13.52 13.93
CA PHE A 225 45.71 -13.53 13.55
C PHE A 225 46.61 -13.34 14.77
N LYS A 226 47.91 -13.61 14.64
CA LYS A 226 48.88 -13.28 15.67
C LYS A 226 49.42 -11.87 15.45
N ASN A 227 49.38 -11.04 16.49
CA ASN A 227 49.95 -9.70 16.43
C ASN A 227 51.49 -9.74 16.41
N SER A 228 52.15 -8.59 16.27
CA SER A 228 53.61 -8.48 16.27
C SER A 228 54.28 -8.99 17.56
N ALA A 229 53.52 -9.15 18.65
CA ALA A 229 53.98 -9.70 19.93
C ALA A 229 53.75 -11.23 20.04
N GLY A 230 53.18 -11.87 19.01
CA GLY A 230 52.87 -13.30 18.98
C GLY A 230 51.57 -13.68 19.70
N GLU A 231 50.82 -12.70 20.22
CA GLU A 231 49.54 -12.91 20.89
C GLU A 231 48.42 -13.07 19.86
N GLU A 232 47.47 -13.96 20.15
CA GLU A 232 46.27 -14.10 19.34
C GLU A 232 45.37 -12.87 19.50
N THR A 233 45.06 -12.24 18.37
CA THR A 233 44.18 -11.08 18.30
C THR A 233 43.09 -11.30 17.26
N THR A 234 41.97 -10.61 17.48
CA THR A 234 40.84 -10.62 16.57
C THR A 234 40.61 -9.21 16.04
N LYS A 235 40.29 -9.14 14.75
CA LYS A 235 39.79 -7.95 14.08
C LYS A 235 38.39 -8.23 13.58
N SER A 236 37.43 -7.39 13.95
CA SER A 236 36.03 -7.61 13.63
C SER A 236 35.40 -6.41 12.91
N ALA A 237 34.46 -6.69 12.01
CA ALA A 237 33.65 -5.67 11.34
C ALA A 237 32.19 -6.11 11.27
N ILE A 238 31.29 -5.25 11.77
CA ILE A 238 29.84 -5.39 11.59
C ILE A 238 29.45 -4.65 10.31
N ILE A 239 28.88 -5.39 9.36
CA ILE A 239 28.45 -4.91 8.05
C ILE A 239 26.94 -4.96 8.01
N ASN A 240 26.28 -3.82 7.84
CA ASN A 240 24.83 -3.74 7.70
C ASN A 240 24.46 -3.26 6.30
N LEU A 241 23.74 -4.07 5.54
CA LEU A 241 23.25 -3.74 4.21
C LEU A 241 21.73 -3.69 4.25
N VAL A 242 21.14 -2.51 4.03
CA VAL A 242 19.75 -2.21 4.39
C VAL A 242 18.97 -1.71 3.19
N ASP A 243 17.83 -2.34 2.93
CA ASP A 243 16.79 -1.86 2.02
C ASP A 243 15.60 -1.36 2.85
N LEU A 244 15.40 -0.04 2.88
CA LEU A 244 14.32 0.55 3.68
C LEU A 244 12.99 0.48 2.93
N ALA A 245 11.89 0.56 3.68
CA ALA A 245 10.55 0.78 3.14
C ALA A 245 10.46 2.06 2.28
N GLY A 246 9.43 2.14 1.44
CA GLY A 246 9.08 3.32 0.67
C GLY A 246 8.92 4.57 1.54
N SER A 247 9.51 5.68 1.11
CA SER A 247 9.49 6.96 1.84
C SER A 247 8.24 7.80 1.64
N GLU A 248 7.31 7.37 0.79
CA GLU A 248 6.11 8.11 0.43
C GLU A 248 5.27 8.54 1.65
N ARG A 249 4.84 9.81 1.67
CA ARG A 249 4.08 10.37 2.80
C ARG A 249 2.62 9.94 2.75
N ALA A 250 2.03 9.71 3.93
CA ALA A 250 0.60 9.44 4.09
C ALA A 250 -0.28 10.72 4.21
N GLU A 251 0.34 11.92 4.17
CA GLU A 251 -0.26 13.19 4.59
C GLU A 251 -1.19 13.86 3.58
N SER A 252 -1.33 13.37 2.36
CA SER A 252 -2.26 13.96 1.38
C SER A 252 -3.75 13.61 1.64
N THR A 253 -4.05 12.99 2.80
CA THR A 253 -5.40 12.52 3.18
C THR A 253 -6.31 13.55 3.88
N GLY A 254 -5.84 14.77 4.17
CA GLY A 254 -6.67 15.81 4.82
C GLY A 254 -7.22 15.43 6.20
N ALA A 255 -6.63 14.43 6.88
CA ALA A 255 -7.12 13.90 8.13
C ALA A 255 -6.75 14.81 9.33
N THR A 256 -7.75 15.40 9.99
CA THR A 256 -7.55 16.16 11.25
C THR A 256 -7.72 15.26 12.48
N GLY A 257 -6.94 15.52 13.53
CA GLY A 257 -7.10 14.90 14.86
C GLY A 257 -6.37 13.56 15.06
N ASP A 258 -6.93 12.66 15.87
CA ASP A 258 -6.33 11.35 16.23
C ASP A 258 -6.06 10.45 15.01
N ARG A 259 -6.67 10.75 13.86
CA ARG A 259 -6.44 10.07 12.56
C ARG A 259 -5.10 10.40 11.91
N LEU A 260 -4.50 11.54 12.25
CA LEU A 260 -3.12 11.87 11.87
C LEU A 260 -2.12 10.92 12.57
N LYS A 261 -2.45 10.46 13.79
CA LYS A 261 -1.63 9.48 14.54
C LYS A 261 -1.62 8.10 13.87
N GLU A 262 -2.67 7.76 13.13
CA GLU A 262 -2.83 6.48 12.45
C GLU A 262 -2.01 6.39 11.16
N GLY A 263 -1.99 7.44 10.33
CA GLY A 263 -1.05 7.56 9.20
C GLY A 263 0.41 7.65 9.66
N ALA A 264 0.64 8.27 10.82
CA ALA A 264 1.95 8.32 11.47
C ALA A 264 2.41 6.95 12.01
N ALA A 265 1.50 6.00 12.28
CA ALA A 265 1.87 4.66 12.75
C ALA A 265 2.54 3.84 11.64
N ILE A 266 2.03 3.87 10.41
CA ILE A 266 2.60 3.12 9.27
C ILE A 266 4.00 3.63 8.92
N ASN A 267 4.19 4.96 8.93
CA ASN A 267 5.47 5.59 8.65
C ASN A 267 6.27 5.94 9.92
N GLN A 268 5.94 5.33 11.07
CA GLN A 268 6.55 5.73 12.35
C GLN A 268 8.06 5.51 12.34
N SER A 269 8.55 4.40 11.79
CA SER A 269 10.00 4.15 11.71
C SER A 269 10.74 5.12 10.83
N LEU A 270 10.21 5.44 9.64
CA LEU A 270 10.83 6.38 8.71
C LEU A 270 10.73 7.82 9.22
N SER A 271 9.64 8.16 9.90
CA SER A 271 9.45 9.46 10.58
C SER A 271 10.44 9.60 11.74
N SER A 272 10.55 8.58 12.59
CA SER A 272 11.54 8.51 13.68
C SER A 272 12.97 8.58 13.13
N LEU A 273 13.26 7.89 12.02
CA LEU A 273 14.54 7.99 11.32
C LEU A 273 14.80 9.43 10.84
N GLY A 274 13.80 10.09 10.27
CA GLY A 274 13.88 11.49 9.85
C GLY A 274 14.14 12.45 11.00
N ASN A 275 13.53 12.20 12.17
CA ASN A 275 13.77 12.96 13.40
C ASN A 275 15.19 12.75 13.91
N VAL A 276 15.68 11.51 13.91
CA VAL A 276 17.07 11.18 14.28
C VAL A 276 18.06 11.89 13.36
N ILE A 277 17.87 11.82 12.05
CA ILE A 277 18.75 12.46 11.06
C ILE A 277 18.74 13.98 11.25
N SER A 278 17.57 14.59 11.44
CA SER A 278 17.46 16.03 11.66
C SER A 278 18.17 16.46 12.95
N ALA A 279 17.99 15.71 14.04
CA ALA A 279 18.66 15.98 15.31
C ALA A 279 20.19 15.80 15.22
N LEU A 280 20.67 14.82 14.47
CA LEU A 280 22.11 14.57 14.25
C LEU A 280 22.76 15.64 13.36
N ALA A 281 22.05 16.12 12.34
CA ALA A 281 22.50 17.23 11.49
C ALA A 281 22.61 18.54 12.30
N ASP A 282 21.60 18.84 13.12
CA ASP A 282 21.61 19.98 14.04
C ASP A 282 22.79 19.89 15.04
N ARG A 283 23.04 18.69 15.58
CA ARG A 283 24.18 18.44 16.48
C ARG A 283 25.53 18.65 15.80
N SER A 284 25.65 18.22 14.56
CA SER A 284 26.86 18.42 13.73
C SER A 284 27.09 19.90 13.40
N SER A 285 26.03 20.71 13.44
CA SER A 285 26.05 22.17 13.29
C SER A 285 26.26 22.92 14.61
N GLY A 286 26.54 22.22 15.71
CA GLY A 286 26.86 22.81 17.02
C GLY A 286 25.66 23.05 17.95
N LYS A 287 24.44 22.64 17.58
CA LYS A 287 23.27 22.72 18.48
C LYS A 287 23.26 21.56 19.46
N ASN A 288 22.92 21.82 20.72
CA ASN A 288 22.78 20.77 21.73
C ASN A 288 21.38 20.12 21.66
N THR A 289 21.19 19.23 20.69
CA THR A 289 19.90 18.56 20.44
C THR A 289 19.94 17.10 20.90
N ARG A 290 18.93 16.66 21.67
CA ARG A 290 18.77 15.25 22.06
C ARG A 290 18.33 14.42 20.85
N VAL A 291 19.05 13.33 20.56
CA VAL A 291 18.74 12.45 19.43
C VAL A 291 17.78 11.33 19.84
N PRO A 292 16.60 11.20 19.20
CA PRO A 292 15.55 10.28 19.62
C PRO A 292 15.71 8.84 19.06
N PHE A 293 16.86 8.20 19.27
CA PHE A 293 17.10 6.84 18.76
C PHE A 293 16.12 5.79 19.32
N ARG A 294 15.46 6.07 20.45
CA ARG A 294 14.56 5.14 21.13
C ARG A 294 13.15 5.09 20.54
N ASP A 295 12.80 6.01 19.64
CA ASP A 295 11.44 6.22 19.16
C ASP A 295 10.97 5.13 18.17
N SER A 296 11.88 4.31 17.63
CA SER A 296 11.54 3.14 16.81
C SER A 296 12.58 2.03 16.93
N CYS A 297 12.21 0.79 16.57
CA CYS A 297 13.16 -0.33 16.50
C CYS A 297 14.26 -0.05 15.45
N LEU A 298 13.87 0.46 14.28
CA LEU A 298 14.78 0.80 13.19
C LEU A 298 15.86 1.79 13.66
N THR A 299 15.47 2.86 14.36
CA THR A 299 16.42 3.86 14.87
C THR A 299 17.33 3.32 15.98
N LYS A 300 16.87 2.33 16.76
CA LYS A 300 17.72 1.64 17.74
C LYS A 300 18.78 0.79 17.04
N LEU A 301 18.38 0.01 16.04
CA LEU A 301 19.27 -0.83 15.24
C LEU A 301 20.32 0.00 14.47
N LEU A 302 19.90 1.12 13.89
CA LEU A 302 20.77 2.01 13.11
C LEU A 302 21.49 3.06 13.98
N LYS A 303 21.42 2.99 15.32
CA LYS A 303 22.05 3.96 16.23
C LYS A 303 23.55 4.12 15.95
N ASN A 304 24.27 3.01 15.84
CA ASN A 304 25.71 3.02 15.56
C ASN A 304 26.00 3.46 14.13
N ALA A 305 25.14 3.10 13.17
CA ALA A 305 25.27 3.50 11.78
C ALA A 305 25.15 5.03 11.60
N LEU A 306 24.20 5.66 12.27
CA LEU A 306 23.89 7.07 12.00
C LEU A 306 24.75 8.04 12.82
N GLY A 307 25.15 7.70 14.05
CA GLY A 307 25.87 8.64 14.92
C GLY A 307 26.92 8.02 15.81
N GLY A 308 27.36 6.79 15.53
CA GLY A 308 28.29 6.03 16.37
C GLY A 308 29.49 5.47 15.60
N ASN A 309 29.94 4.29 16.01
CA ASN A 309 31.05 3.58 15.39
C ASN A 309 30.61 2.84 14.12
N SER A 310 30.56 3.56 13.00
CA SER A 310 30.34 2.99 11.67
C SER A 310 30.76 3.97 10.56
N LYS A 311 31.23 3.43 9.44
CA LYS A 311 31.34 4.16 8.17
C LYS A 311 30.06 3.92 7.37
N THR A 312 29.29 4.99 7.17
CA THR A 312 27.91 4.85 6.69
C THR A 312 27.71 5.54 5.35
N ILE A 313 27.06 4.83 4.43
CA ILE A 313 26.69 5.29 3.10
C ILE A 313 25.16 5.22 2.97
N MET A 314 24.57 6.29 2.45
CA MET A 314 23.15 6.36 2.10
C MET A 314 23.01 6.42 0.57
N ILE A 315 22.20 5.54 -0.01
CA ILE A 315 21.75 5.64 -1.40
C ILE A 315 20.37 6.30 -1.40
N ALA A 316 20.27 7.50 -1.97
CA ALA A 316 19.01 8.20 -2.16
C ALA A 316 18.45 7.89 -3.56
N ALA A 317 17.48 6.98 -3.65
CA ALA A 317 16.86 6.57 -4.90
C ALA A 317 15.66 7.48 -5.22
N VAL A 318 15.63 8.04 -6.44
CA VAL A 318 14.58 8.99 -6.88
C VAL A 318 13.97 8.56 -8.21
N SER A 319 12.68 8.84 -8.42
CA SER A 319 12.06 8.63 -9.74
C SER A 319 12.30 9.85 -10.62
N PRO A 320 12.63 9.67 -11.92
CA PRO A 320 12.77 10.77 -12.86
C PRO A 320 11.43 11.32 -13.38
N ALA A 321 10.29 10.70 -13.06
CA ALA A 321 8.99 11.07 -13.61
C ALA A 321 8.37 12.29 -12.91
N ASP A 322 7.74 13.17 -13.69
CA ASP A 322 7.08 14.40 -13.23
C ASP A 322 6.00 14.17 -12.16
N ILE A 323 5.26 13.07 -12.23
CA ILE A 323 4.27 12.69 -11.21
C ILE A 323 4.88 12.48 -9.81
N ASN A 324 6.18 12.19 -9.74
CA ASN A 324 6.89 11.87 -8.51
C ASN A 324 7.73 13.05 -7.99
N TYR A 325 7.44 14.28 -8.44
CA TYR A 325 8.22 15.47 -8.08
C TYR A 325 8.33 15.67 -6.57
N ASP A 326 7.21 15.70 -5.85
CA ASP A 326 7.20 15.99 -4.41
C ASP A 326 7.98 14.95 -3.60
N GLU A 327 7.82 13.67 -3.95
CA GLU A 327 8.51 12.56 -3.28
C GLU A 327 10.01 12.53 -3.60
N SER A 328 10.38 12.81 -4.86
CA SER A 328 11.78 12.93 -5.27
C SER A 328 12.45 14.13 -4.61
N LEU A 329 11.76 15.27 -4.52
CA LEU A 329 12.25 16.46 -3.81
C LEU A 329 12.41 16.20 -2.31
N SER A 330 11.44 15.52 -1.69
CA SER A 330 11.49 15.13 -0.28
C SER A 330 12.70 14.22 -0.01
N THR A 331 12.95 13.24 -0.88
CA THR A 331 14.11 12.34 -0.81
C THR A 331 15.44 13.09 -0.94
N LEU A 332 15.56 14.01 -1.89
CA LEU A 332 16.78 14.82 -2.08
C LEU A 332 17.07 15.70 -0.85
N ARG A 333 16.04 16.36 -0.29
CA ARG A 333 16.15 17.14 0.96
C ARG A 333 16.52 16.29 2.17
N TYR A 334 16.11 15.03 2.18
CA TYR A 334 16.46 14.09 3.23
C TYR A 334 17.94 13.70 3.15
N ALA A 335 18.41 13.35 1.96
CA ALA A 335 19.81 13.02 1.70
C ALA A 335 20.76 14.19 2.00
N ASP A 336 20.37 15.42 1.63
CA ASP A 336 21.16 16.63 1.89
C ASP A 336 21.38 16.86 3.40
N ARG A 337 20.36 16.58 4.23
CA ARG A 337 20.48 16.61 5.70
C ARG A 337 21.34 15.47 6.22
N ALA A 338 21.15 14.25 5.72
CA ALA A 338 21.89 13.06 6.16
C ALA A 338 23.41 13.23 5.94
N LYS A 339 23.81 13.87 4.83
CA LYS A 339 25.21 14.18 4.50
C LYS A 339 25.91 15.05 5.56
N GLN A 340 25.18 15.81 6.37
CA GLN A 340 25.77 16.68 7.40
C GLN A 340 26.20 15.91 8.65
N ILE A 341 25.77 14.66 8.81
CA ILE A 341 26.03 13.86 10.00
C ILE A 341 27.46 13.34 9.99
N LYS A 342 28.17 13.49 11.12
CA LYS A 342 29.53 12.97 11.31
C LYS A 342 29.50 11.77 12.25
N THR A 343 29.98 10.63 11.77
CA THR A 343 30.20 9.43 12.59
C THR A 343 31.64 9.36 13.10
N THR A 344 31.89 8.53 14.12
CA THR A 344 33.22 8.31 14.69
C THR A 344 33.56 6.83 14.57
N ALA A 345 34.08 6.43 13.42
CA ALA A 345 34.43 5.04 13.14
C ALA A 345 35.82 4.69 13.70
N CYS A 346 35.90 3.55 14.40
CA CYS A 346 37.11 2.99 14.98
C CYS A 346 37.38 1.60 14.41
N VAL A 347 38.65 1.18 14.41
CA VAL A 347 39.03 -0.20 14.11
C VAL A 347 38.70 -1.05 15.33
N ASN A 348 37.93 -2.13 15.15
CA ASN A 348 37.63 -3.07 16.23
C ASN A 348 38.71 -4.17 16.23
N GLU A 349 39.69 -4.02 17.12
CA GLU A 349 40.77 -4.97 17.35
C GLU A 349 40.87 -5.25 18.85
N ASP A 350 40.69 -6.51 19.25
CA ASP A 350 40.82 -6.95 20.64
C ASP A 350 41.68 -8.22 20.73
N PRO A 351 42.63 -8.30 21.70
CA PRO A 351 43.31 -9.55 22.02
C PRO A 351 42.29 -10.61 22.44
N THR A 352 42.35 -11.81 21.86
CA THR A 352 41.38 -12.89 22.14
C THR A 352 41.35 -13.23 23.64
N GLU A 353 42.52 -13.27 24.27
CA GLU A 353 42.67 -13.50 25.71
C GLU A 353 42.08 -12.36 26.57
N LYS A 354 42.14 -11.11 26.10
CA LYS A 354 41.58 -9.96 26.80
C LYS A 354 40.05 -10.03 26.81
N LEU A 355 39.44 -10.38 25.67
CA LEU A 355 37.99 -10.57 25.56
C LEU A 355 37.50 -11.70 26.47
N ILE A 356 38.18 -12.85 26.44
CA ILE A 356 37.88 -13.99 27.32
C ILE A 356 38.02 -13.59 28.80
N ARG A 357 39.07 -12.84 29.16
CA ARG A 357 39.29 -12.36 30.53
C ARG A 357 38.21 -11.37 30.98
N GLU A 358 37.82 -10.41 30.15
CA GLU A 358 36.75 -9.45 30.47
C GLU A 358 35.41 -10.17 30.72
N LEU A 359 35.06 -11.16 29.88
CA LEU A 359 33.86 -11.99 30.06
C LEU A 359 33.94 -12.86 31.33
N GLN A 360 35.12 -13.39 31.66
CA GLN A 360 35.35 -14.14 32.91
C GLN A 360 35.22 -13.24 34.16
N GLU A 361 35.84 -12.06 34.15
CA GLU A 361 35.76 -11.08 35.24
C GLU A 361 34.33 -10.56 35.44
N GLU A 362 33.58 -10.36 34.35
CA GLU A 362 32.16 -9.99 34.41
C GLU A 362 31.31 -11.12 34.99
N ASN A 363 31.55 -12.37 34.58
CA ASN A 363 30.89 -13.55 35.17
C ASN A 363 31.18 -13.70 36.66
N GLU A 364 32.40 -13.43 37.11
CA GLU A 364 32.75 -13.44 38.54
C GLU A 364 32.04 -12.33 39.32
N LYS A 365 31.99 -11.10 38.78
CA LYS A 365 31.23 -9.99 39.39
C LYS A 365 29.75 -10.31 39.51
N LEU A 366 29.13 -10.84 38.45
CA LEU A 366 27.72 -11.21 38.43
C LEU A 366 27.41 -12.33 39.43
N LYS A 367 28.28 -13.36 39.51
CA LYS A 367 28.17 -14.43 40.53
C LYS A 367 28.34 -13.89 41.95
N ALA A 368 29.25 -12.95 42.18
CA ALA A 368 29.44 -12.32 43.48
C ALA A 368 28.23 -11.46 43.90
N MET A 369 27.60 -10.76 42.95
CA MET A 369 26.38 -10.00 43.18
C MET A 369 25.17 -10.90 43.52
N LEU A 370 25.08 -12.09 42.93
CA LEU A 370 24.07 -13.12 43.27
C LEU A 370 24.36 -13.84 44.60
N GLY A 371 25.62 -13.87 45.05
CA GLY A 371 26.02 -14.42 46.35
C GLY A 371 25.83 -13.45 47.53
N GLY A 372 25.57 -12.17 47.24
CA GLY A 372 25.27 -11.14 48.24
C GLY A 372 23.78 -11.11 48.57
N ASN A 373 23.45 -10.94 49.85
CA ASN A 373 22.10 -11.03 50.42
C ASN A 373 21.16 -9.85 50.00
N VAL A 374 20.99 -9.60 48.70
CA VAL A 374 20.14 -8.54 48.14
C VAL A 374 18.81 -9.14 47.70
N LYS A 375 17.77 -8.95 48.52
CA LYS A 375 16.39 -9.28 48.16
C LYS A 375 15.85 -8.29 47.11
N MET A 376 15.94 -8.65 45.85
CA MET A 376 15.13 -8.11 44.75
C MET A 376 14.98 -9.21 43.69
N GLU A 377 13.86 -9.95 43.75
CA GLU A 377 13.58 -11.11 42.87
C GLU A 377 13.66 -10.75 41.37
N GLU A 378 13.35 -9.51 40.98
CA GLU A 378 13.45 -9.04 39.58
C GLU A 378 14.90 -8.83 39.10
N MET A 379 15.84 -8.50 39.99
CA MET A 379 17.26 -8.35 39.62
C MET A 379 17.99 -9.71 39.57
N GLU A 380 17.60 -10.68 40.40
CA GLU A 380 18.20 -12.03 40.37
C GLU A 380 17.93 -12.74 39.04
N GLU A 381 16.72 -12.64 38.48
CA GLU A 381 16.40 -13.19 37.16
C GLU A 381 17.19 -12.52 36.03
N GLU A 382 17.37 -11.20 36.08
CA GLU A 382 18.18 -10.46 35.10
C GLU A 382 19.65 -10.89 35.14
N TYR A 383 20.25 -10.98 36.33
CA TYR A 383 21.63 -11.41 36.50
C TYR A 383 21.84 -12.87 36.10
N LYS A 384 20.87 -13.75 36.39
CA LYS A 384 20.92 -15.16 35.99
C LYS A 384 20.80 -15.33 34.48
N SER A 385 19.92 -14.57 33.82
CA SER A 385 19.81 -14.53 32.36
C SER A 385 21.10 -14.02 31.70
N ARG A 386 21.74 -12.99 32.26
CA ARG A 386 23.05 -12.50 31.77
C ARG A 386 24.15 -13.53 31.93
N LEU A 387 24.22 -14.23 33.07
CA LEU A 387 25.17 -15.32 33.28
C LEU A 387 24.97 -16.48 32.29
N GLU A 388 23.72 -16.85 32.01
CA GLU A 388 23.42 -17.86 30.99
C GLU A 388 23.79 -17.39 29.58
N THR A 389 23.58 -16.11 29.25
CA THR A 389 23.99 -15.52 27.96
C THR A 389 25.52 -15.56 27.81
N ASN A 390 26.26 -15.09 28.81
CA ASN A 390 27.71 -15.10 28.81
C ASN A 390 28.29 -16.53 28.77
N ALA A 391 27.63 -17.49 29.44
CA ALA A 391 28.03 -18.89 29.40
C ALA A 391 27.82 -19.51 28.01
N LYS A 392 26.69 -19.21 27.35
CA LYS A 392 26.43 -19.62 25.96
C LYS A 392 27.41 -19.00 24.99
N GLU A 393 27.74 -17.71 25.14
CA GLU A 393 28.73 -17.04 24.31
C GLU A 393 30.13 -17.66 24.47
N MET A 394 30.52 -18.04 25.69
CA MET A 394 31.77 -18.77 25.92
C MET A 394 31.75 -20.20 25.35
N GLU A 395 30.63 -20.92 25.43
CA GLU A 395 30.47 -22.25 24.86
C GLU A 395 30.45 -22.21 23.32
N GLU A 396 29.77 -21.23 22.74
CA GLU A 396 29.81 -20.96 21.31
C GLU A 396 31.23 -20.62 20.87
N MET A 397 31.92 -19.69 21.55
CA MET A 397 33.34 -19.37 21.29
C MET A 397 34.28 -20.59 21.40
N ALA A 398 33.91 -21.62 22.16
CA ALA A 398 34.66 -22.87 22.27
C ALA A 398 34.44 -23.84 21.09
N LYS A 399 33.31 -23.75 20.38
CA LYS A 399 33.08 -24.53 19.15
C LYS A 399 33.92 -23.99 17.99
N THR A 400 34.57 -24.88 17.24
CA THR A 400 35.36 -24.49 16.06
C THR A 400 34.46 -23.96 14.95
N PHE A 401 34.95 -23.01 14.14
CA PHE A 401 34.18 -22.47 13.00
C PHE A 401 33.77 -23.59 12.02
N GLU A 402 34.64 -24.57 11.78
CA GLU A 402 34.35 -25.73 10.94
C GLU A 402 33.17 -26.59 11.43
N GLU A 403 33.02 -26.77 12.74
CA GLU A 403 31.89 -27.52 13.32
C GLU A 403 30.57 -26.76 13.12
N ARG A 404 30.55 -25.45 13.37
CA ARG A 404 29.36 -24.61 13.17
C ARG A 404 28.97 -24.56 11.69
N LEU A 405 29.97 -24.47 10.80
CA LEU A 405 29.74 -24.48 9.35
C LEU A 405 29.12 -25.81 8.90
N LYS A 406 29.66 -26.96 9.34
CA LYS A 406 29.07 -28.30 9.06
C LYS A 406 27.63 -28.44 9.56
N GLU A 407 27.32 -27.94 10.75
CA GLU A 407 25.95 -27.92 11.28
C GLU A 407 25.02 -27.08 10.38
N ALA A 408 25.50 -25.95 9.84
CA ALA A 408 24.73 -25.07 8.96
C ALA A 408 24.47 -25.67 7.56
N HIS A 409 25.47 -26.26 6.91
CA HIS A 409 25.31 -26.92 5.59
C HIS A 409 24.34 -28.11 5.65
N ALA A 410 24.27 -28.83 6.78
CA ALA A 410 23.31 -29.91 6.96
C ALA A 410 21.84 -29.42 6.93
N HIS A 411 21.60 -28.12 7.12
CA HIS A 411 20.27 -27.51 7.24
C HIS A 411 19.93 -26.48 6.13
N GLY A 412 20.80 -26.21 5.15
CA GLY A 412 20.55 -25.18 4.12
C GLY A 412 21.20 -25.50 2.77
N GLY A 413 20.41 -25.49 1.68
CA GLY A 413 20.91 -25.55 0.30
C GLY A 413 20.24 -26.58 -0.61
N GLN A 414 19.80 -27.74 -0.10
CA GLN A 414 19.21 -28.78 -0.95
C GLN A 414 17.81 -28.43 -1.52
N HIS A 415 17.06 -27.55 -0.87
CA HIS A 415 15.63 -27.38 -1.18
C HIS A 415 15.34 -26.51 -2.43
N VAL A 416 16.18 -25.52 -2.76
CA VAL A 416 15.89 -24.55 -3.83
C VAL A 416 16.18 -25.11 -5.22
N ALA A 417 17.34 -25.75 -5.41
CA ALA A 417 17.72 -26.38 -6.68
C ALA A 417 16.74 -27.51 -7.06
N GLU A 418 16.31 -28.31 -6.08
CA GLU A 418 15.27 -29.33 -6.27
C GLU A 418 13.93 -28.71 -6.69
N LEU A 419 13.52 -27.59 -6.07
CA LEU A 419 12.32 -26.84 -6.43
C LEU A 419 12.36 -26.32 -7.87
N ILE A 420 13.47 -25.72 -8.30
CA ILE A 420 13.67 -25.21 -9.67
C ILE A 420 13.58 -26.36 -10.68
N GLU A 421 14.21 -27.49 -10.39
CA GLU A 421 14.19 -28.63 -11.29
C GLU A 421 12.81 -29.32 -11.33
N LYS A 422 12.08 -29.32 -10.20
CA LYS A 422 10.70 -29.81 -10.11
C LYS A 422 9.74 -28.93 -10.91
N LYS A 423 9.90 -27.58 -10.88
CA LYS A 423 9.11 -26.63 -11.69
C LYS A 423 9.16 -26.95 -13.19
N LYS A 424 10.29 -27.42 -13.71
CA LYS A 424 10.45 -27.76 -15.14
C LYS A 424 9.72 -29.04 -15.56
N LYS A 425 9.33 -29.89 -14.60
CA LYS A 425 8.81 -31.24 -14.89
C LYS A 425 7.36 -31.42 -14.47
N VAL A 426 6.92 -30.71 -13.43
CA VAL A 426 5.63 -30.92 -12.76
C VAL A 426 4.71 -29.73 -13.02
N VAL A 427 3.45 -30.01 -13.34
CA VAL A 427 2.40 -28.99 -13.49
C VAL A 427 2.15 -28.33 -12.14
N HIS A 428 2.05 -27.00 -12.10
CA HIS A 428 1.96 -26.26 -10.85
C HIS A 428 1.20 -24.94 -11.01
N LEU A 429 0.76 -24.40 -9.88
CA LEU A 429 0.35 -23.01 -9.77
C LEU A 429 1.52 -22.19 -9.22
N SER A 430 1.84 -21.09 -9.88
CA SER A 430 2.89 -20.15 -9.48
C SER A 430 2.25 -18.84 -9.06
N ASN A 431 2.52 -18.31 -7.86
CA ASN A 431 1.87 -17.07 -7.42
C ASN A 431 2.27 -15.88 -8.27
N LEU A 432 1.37 -14.90 -8.34
CA LEU A 432 1.58 -13.60 -8.95
C LEU A 432 1.39 -12.53 -7.87
N ASN A 433 2.29 -11.58 -7.79
CA ASN A 433 2.30 -10.57 -6.73
C ASN A 433 2.55 -9.17 -7.31
N MET A 434 1.99 -8.16 -6.64
CA MET A 434 2.20 -6.74 -6.96
C MET A 434 3.69 -6.36 -6.91
N ASP A 435 4.45 -6.96 -6.01
CA ASP A 435 5.91 -6.90 -6.09
C ASP A 435 6.42 -8.01 -7.02
N PRO A 436 7.05 -7.67 -8.17
CA PRO A 436 7.65 -8.65 -9.05
C PRO A 436 8.67 -9.57 -8.36
N GLN A 437 9.35 -9.11 -7.30
CA GLN A 437 10.28 -9.92 -6.50
C GLN A 437 9.61 -11.01 -5.69
N LEU A 438 8.30 -10.95 -5.47
CA LEU A 438 7.56 -11.97 -4.72
C LEU A 438 6.78 -12.91 -5.65
N THR A 439 6.78 -12.63 -6.96
CA THR A 439 6.14 -13.46 -7.98
C THR A 439 6.93 -14.75 -8.19
N GLY A 440 6.22 -15.89 -8.19
CA GLY A 440 6.81 -17.22 -8.41
C GLY A 440 7.55 -17.85 -7.23
N HIS A 441 7.49 -17.23 -6.05
CA HIS A 441 8.07 -17.78 -4.81
C HIS A 441 7.17 -18.82 -4.12
N ILE A 442 5.85 -18.72 -4.28
CA ILE A 442 4.88 -19.73 -3.85
C ILE A 442 4.52 -20.60 -5.05
N VAL A 443 4.76 -21.90 -4.90
CA VAL A 443 4.61 -22.89 -5.97
C VAL A 443 3.82 -24.06 -5.44
N LEU A 444 2.66 -24.32 -6.03
CA LEU A 444 1.74 -25.36 -5.60
C LEU A 444 1.70 -26.46 -6.67
N PHE A 445 2.43 -27.56 -6.42
CA PHE A 445 2.54 -28.66 -7.37
C PHE A 445 1.27 -29.50 -7.43
N LEU A 446 0.84 -29.84 -8.65
CA LEU A 446 -0.39 -30.60 -8.90
C LEU A 446 -0.09 -32.09 -9.09
N GLU A 447 0.21 -32.78 -7.99
CA GLU A 447 0.74 -34.16 -8.02
C GLU A 447 -0.33 -35.25 -7.87
N LYS A 448 -1.59 -34.89 -7.59
CA LYS A 448 -2.72 -35.83 -7.49
C LYS A 448 -3.68 -35.67 -8.67
N PRO A 449 -4.38 -36.74 -9.11
CA PRO A 449 -5.38 -36.66 -10.18
C PRO A 449 -6.56 -35.75 -9.83
N VAL A 450 -6.89 -35.63 -8.54
CA VAL A 450 -7.90 -34.71 -8.02
C VAL A 450 -7.30 -34.00 -6.83
N ILE A 451 -7.35 -32.67 -6.85
CA ILE A 451 -6.78 -31.78 -5.84
C ILE A 451 -7.87 -30.82 -5.38
N SER A 452 -8.13 -30.82 -4.09
CA SER A 452 -8.98 -29.83 -3.43
C SER A 452 -8.16 -28.62 -2.95
N VAL A 453 -8.69 -27.42 -3.16
CA VAL A 453 -8.08 -26.15 -2.73
C VAL A 453 -9.05 -25.43 -1.80
N GLY A 454 -8.58 -24.92 -0.66
CA GLY A 454 -9.42 -24.16 0.27
C GLY A 454 -8.72 -23.76 1.57
N ASN A 455 -9.45 -23.14 2.50
CA ASN A 455 -8.89 -22.59 3.75
C ASN A 455 -8.70 -23.64 4.87
N GLY A 456 -9.48 -24.73 4.85
CA GLY A 456 -9.53 -25.69 5.94
C GLY A 456 -8.25 -26.51 6.08
N LYS A 457 -7.48 -26.26 7.15
CA LYS A 457 -6.27 -27.01 7.48
C LYS A 457 -6.63 -28.48 7.75
N GLY A 458 -6.16 -29.39 6.89
CA GLY A 458 -6.52 -30.82 6.95
C GLY A 458 -7.85 -31.20 6.26
N ILE A 459 -8.53 -30.25 5.59
CA ILE A 459 -9.76 -30.46 4.82
C ILE A 459 -9.50 -30.42 3.31
N ALA A 460 -8.58 -29.54 2.87
CA ALA A 460 -8.15 -29.41 1.48
C ALA A 460 -6.72 -29.94 1.27
N ASP A 461 -6.41 -30.44 0.07
CA ASP A 461 -5.07 -30.88 -0.33
C ASP A 461 -4.08 -29.72 -0.40
N ILE A 462 -4.56 -28.58 -0.89
CA ILE A 462 -3.83 -27.31 -0.93
C ILE A 462 -4.57 -26.33 -0.02
N SER A 463 -3.92 -25.94 1.07
CA SER A 463 -4.46 -24.93 1.99
C SER A 463 -4.03 -23.54 1.56
N ILE A 464 -4.99 -22.68 1.22
CA ILE A 464 -4.77 -21.27 0.90
C ILE A 464 -5.71 -20.44 1.77
N ARG A 465 -5.17 -19.43 2.46
CA ARG A 465 -5.93 -18.54 3.33
C ARG A 465 -6.07 -17.17 2.71
N GLY A 466 -7.21 -16.52 2.94
CA GLY A 466 -7.48 -15.16 2.50
C GLY A 466 -8.98 -14.87 2.43
N PRO A 467 -9.37 -13.60 2.25
CA PRO A 467 -10.76 -13.21 2.28
C PRO A 467 -11.50 -13.84 1.11
N SER A 468 -12.74 -14.26 1.37
CA SER A 468 -13.62 -15.00 0.45
C SER A 468 -13.10 -16.37 0.03
N ILE A 469 -12.16 -16.96 0.77
CA ILE A 469 -11.73 -18.35 0.59
C ILE A 469 -12.36 -19.24 1.66
N VAL A 470 -13.23 -20.13 1.22
CA VAL A 470 -13.94 -21.11 2.06
C VAL A 470 -13.12 -22.39 2.22
N ASP A 471 -13.54 -23.27 3.14
CA ASP A 471 -12.84 -24.52 3.45
C ASP A 471 -12.64 -25.44 2.24
N LYS A 472 -13.65 -25.51 1.37
CA LYS A 472 -13.60 -26.21 0.08
C LYS A 472 -13.93 -25.21 -1.01
N HIS A 473 -12.90 -24.61 -1.59
CA HIS A 473 -13.06 -23.49 -2.50
C HIS A 473 -13.07 -23.93 -3.97
N ALA A 474 -12.12 -24.76 -4.38
CA ALA A 474 -12.03 -25.26 -5.75
C ALA A 474 -11.57 -26.73 -5.82
N ILE A 475 -11.87 -27.38 -6.94
CA ILE A 475 -11.36 -28.70 -7.28
C ILE A 475 -10.62 -28.60 -8.62
N ILE A 476 -9.38 -29.06 -8.65
CA ILE A 476 -8.59 -29.24 -9.86
C ILE A 476 -8.55 -30.73 -10.19
N ARG A 477 -8.86 -31.09 -11.43
CA ARG A 477 -8.86 -32.47 -11.91
C ARG A 477 -7.93 -32.61 -13.11
N GLU A 478 -7.14 -33.67 -13.10
CA GLU A 478 -6.36 -34.16 -14.22
C GLU A 478 -7.09 -35.35 -14.85
N GLU A 479 -7.32 -35.26 -16.16
CA GLU A 479 -7.95 -36.30 -16.96
C GLU A 479 -7.15 -36.46 -18.27
N LYS A 480 -6.43 -37.58 -18.42
CA LYS A 480 -5.68 -37.93 -19.66
C LYS A 480 -4.64 -36.89 -20.10
N GLY A 481 -3.98 -36.23 -19.14
CA GLY A 481 -2.98 -35.20 -19.36
C GLY A 481 -3.54 -33.78 -19.49
N GLU A 482 -4.87 -33.61 -19.43
CA GLU A 482 -5.54 -32.31 -19.44
C GLU A 482 -6.02 -31.94 -18.02
N TYR A 483 -5.90 -30.66 -17.68
CA TYR A 483 -6.30 -30.16 -16.37
C TYR A 483 -7.57 -29.32 -16.48
N SER A 484 -8.42 -29.40 -15.47
CA SER A 484 -9.65 -28.61 -15.36
C SER A 484 -9.84 -28.11 -13.94
N ILE A 485 -10.56 -27.01 -13.78
CA ILE A 485 -10.88 -26.42 -12.49
C ILE A 485 -12.39 -26.17 -12.38
N GLU A 486 -12.95 -26.39 -11.20
CA GLU A 486 -14.34 -26.12 -10.87
C GLU A 486 -14.50 -25.55 -9.45
N PRO A 487 -15.53 -24.71 -9.21
CA PRO A 487 -15.98 -24.36 -7.87
C PRO A 487 -16.31 -25.61 -7.04
N ALA A 488 -15.82 -25.70 -5.80
CA ALA A 488 -16.16 -26.81 -4.90
C ALA A 488 -17.48 -26.56 -4.14
N GLU A 489 -17.84 -25.28 -3.93
CA GLU A 489 -19.09 -24.85 -3.28
C GLU A 489 -19.82 -23.77 -4.12
N PRO A 490 -21.14 -23.58 -3.94
CA PRO A 490 -21.87 -22.48 -4.57
C PRO A 490 -21.36 -21.12 -4.12
N ASN A 491 -21.35 -20.14 -5.02
CA ASN A 491 -21.01 -18.73 -4.76
C ASN A 491 -19.57 -18.47 -4.27
N VAL A 492 -18.64 -19.41 -4.44
CA VAL A 492 -17.21 -19.15 -4.20
C VAL A 492 -16.67 -18.16 -5.22
N ARG A 493 -15.81 -17.24 -4.77
CA ARG A 493 -15.14 -16.30 -5.67
C ARG A 493 -13.90 -16.95 -6.30
N LEU A 494 -14.06 -17.46 -7.51
CA LEU A 494 -13.01 -18.13 -8.27
C LEU A 494 -12.97 -17.52 -9.67
N LEU A 495 -11.90 -16.82 -10.02
CA LEU A 495 -11.75 -16.21 -11.34
C LEU A 495 -10.75 -16.97 -12.19
N ARG A 496 -11.01 -17.03 -13.49
CA ARG A 496 -10.03 -17.38 -14.52
C ARG A 496 -9.97 -16.24 -15.53
N ASN A 497 -8.80 -15.67 -15.75
CA ASN A 497 -8.55 -14.64 -16.77
C ASN A 497 -9.52 -13.46 -16.62
N GLY A 498 -9.69 -13.01 -15.37
CA GLY A 498 -10.62 -11.94 -14.97
C GLY A 498 -12.11 -12.31 -14.95
N LYS A 499 -12.49 -13.55 -15.29
CA LYS A 499 -13.91 -13.98 -15.35
C LYS A 499 -14.27 -14.97 -14.25
N GLN A 500 -15.39 -14.72 -13.57
CA GLN A 500 -15.96 -15.62 -12.56
C GLN A 500 -16.29 -17.01 -13.15
N LEU A 501 -15.79 -18.04 -12.48
CA LEU A 501 -16.10 -19.44 -12.74
C LEU A 501 -17.34 -19.86 -11.96
N VAL A 502 -18.25 -20.51 -12.67
CA VAL A 502 -19.51 -21.05 -12.11
C VAL A 502 -19.70 -22.53 -12.41
N SER A 503 -18.80 -23.12 -13.18
CA SER A 503 -18.85 -24.51 -13.63
C SER A 503 -17.45 -24.96 -14.06
N LYS A 504 -17.25 -26.28 -14.19
CA LYS A 504 -16.01 -26.90 -14.66
C LYS A 504 -15.53 -26.29 -15.98
N ILE A 505 -14.24 -25.96 -16.05
CA ILE A 505 -13.59 -25.47 -17.27
C ILE A 505 -12.18 -26.04 -17.41
N GLY A 506 -11.75 -26.32 -18.65
CA GLY A 506 -10.38 -26.79 -18.94
C GLY A 506 -9.35 -25.67 -18.80
N LEU A 507 -8.24 -25.95 -18.12
CA LEU A 507 -7.10 -25.05 -17.91
C LEU A 507 -6.13 -25.13 -19.08
N LYS A 508 -5.55 -23.98 -19.44
CA LYS A 508 -4.50 -23.82 -20.45
C LYS A 508 -3.28 -23.20 -19.78
N ASN A 509 -2.09 -23.52 -20.30
CA ASN A 509 -0.87 -22.88 -19.83
C ASN A 509 -1.03 -21.36 -19.84
N ASN A 510 -0.51 -20.69 -18.82
CA ASN A 510 -0.58 -19.23 -18.61
C ASN A 510 -1.97 -18.69 -18.21
N ASP A 511 -2.95 -19.53 -17.87
CA ASP A 511 -4.21 -19.06 -17.28
C ASP A 511 -3.96 -18.39 -15.92
N ARG A 512 -4.54 -17.21 -15.70
CA ARG A 512 -4.52 -16.52 -14.40
C ARG A 512 -5.70 -17.01 -13.58
N ILE A 513 -5.43 -17.63 -12.45
CA ILE A 513 -6.41 -18.17 -11.52
C ILE A 513 -6.39 -17.34 -10.25
N ILE A 514 -7.56 -16.88 -9.80
CA ILE A 514 -7.68 -16.06 -8.60
C ILE A 514 -8.64 -16.77 -7.64
N PHE A 515 -8.14 -17.13 -6.47
CA PHE A 515 -8.93 -17.67 -5.37
C PHE A 515 -9.27 -16.55 -4.39
N GLY A 516 -10.56 -16.39 -4.05
CA GLY A 516 -11.01 -15.28 -3.21
C GLY A 516 -10.72 -13.92 -3.85
N THR A 517 -10.27 -12.96 -3.03
CA THR A 517 -9.93 -11.60 -3.49
C THR A 517 -8.42 -11.36 -3.67
N THR A 518 -7.56 -12.16 -3.03
CA THR A 518 -6.13 -11.83 -2.85
C THR A 518 -5.15 -12.88 -3.37
N GLN A 519 -5.61 -14.06 -3.76
CA GLN A 519 -4.72 -15.18 -4.08
C GLN A 519 -4.60 -15.37 -5.58
N TYR A 520 -3.60 -14.71 -6.18
CA TYR A 520 -3.34 -14.71 -7.62
C TYR A 520 -2.30 -15.77 -7.98
N PHE A 521 -2.64 -16.61 -8.94
CA PHE A 521 -1.78 -17.68 -9.45
C PHE A 521 -1.80 -17.73 -10.97
N ILE A 522 -0.70 -18.18 -11.54
CA ILE A 522 -0.58 -18.59 -12.93
C ILE A 522 -0.54 -20.11 -12.97
N PHE A 523 -1.39 -20.70 -13.79
CA PHE A 523 -1.32 -22.12 -14.09
C PHE A 523 -0.22 -22.39 -15.11
N VAL A 524 0.76 -23.21 -14.72
CA VAL A 524 1.93 -23.56 -15.53
C VAL A 524 1.90 -25.06 -15.83
N ASN A 525 1.88 -25.40 -17.12
CA ASN A 525 2.03 -26.75 -17.62
C ASN A 525 3.34 -26.87 -18.43
N PRO A 526 4.45 -27.37 -17.81
CA PRO A 526 5.73 -27.49 -18.49
C PRO A 526 5.73 -28.44 -19.69
N LYS A 527 4.71 -29.29 -19.83
CA LYS A 527 4.55 -30.25 -20.93
C LYS A 527 3.79 -29.67 -22.12
N ASP A 528 3.22 -28.46 -22.00
CA ASP A 528 2.53 -27.79 -23.10
C ASP A 528 3.57 -27.38 -24.18
N PRO A 529 3.38 -27.74 -25.47
CA PRO A 529 4.28 -27.34 -26.55
C PRO A 529 4.49 -25.82 -26.65
N LYS A 530 3.52 -25.02 -26.19
CA LYS A 530 3.57 -23.55 -26.17
C LYS A 530 4.24 -22.97 -24.92
N ALA A 531 4.63 -23.79 -23.95
CA ALA A 531 5.33 -23.33 -22.74
C ALA A 531 6.70 -22.67 -23.03
N LYS A 532 7.24 -22.86 -24.25
CA LYS A 532 8.48 -22.22 -24.71
C LYS A 532 8.29 -20.79 -25.23
N GLU A 533 7.07 -20.36 -25.50
CA GLU A 533 6.75 -18.95 -25.80
C GLU A 533 6.65 -18.22 -24.45
N ALA A 534 7.75 -17.61 -24.01
CA ALA A 534 7.79 -16.84 -22.78
C ALA A 534 6.91 -15.59 -22.91
N VAL A 535 5.65 -15.69 -22.51
CA VAL A 535 4.79 -14.53 -22.27
C VAL A 535 4.97 -14.14 -20.82
N GLU A 536 5.61 -13.00 -20.59
CA GLU A 536 5.72 -12.41 -19.25
C GLU A 536 4.33 -11.95 -18.80
N ILE A 537 3.76 -12.62 -17.80
CA ILE A 537 2.48 -12.26 -17.20
C ILE A 537 2.77 -11.54 -15.89
N THR A 538 2.33 -10.29 -15.79
CA THR A 538 2.49 -9.49 -14.58
C THR A 538 1.18 -9.36 -13.81
N PHE A 539 1.26 -8.97 -12.53
CA PHE A 539 0.11 -8.75 -11.67
C PHE A 539 -0.84 -7.69 -12.24
N GLU A 540 -0.27 -6.63 -12.80
CA GLU A 540 -1.01 -5.53 -13.43
C GLU A 540 -1.83 -6.04 -14.61
N MET A 541 -1.28 -6.93 -15.45
CA MET A 541 -2.03 -7.52 -16.57
C MET A 541 -3.24 -8.32 -16.07
N ALA A 542 -3.10 -9.04 -14.96
CA ALA A 542 -4.21 -9.76 -14.35
C ALA A 542 -5.29 -8.80 -13.82
N GLN A 543 -4.90 -7.68 -13.22
CA GLN A 543 -5.83 -6.65 -12.74
C GLN A 543 -6.53 -5.92 -13.88
N GLU A 544 -5.81 -5.56 -14.94
CA GLU A 544 -6.38 -4.96 -16.15
C GLU A 544 -7.43 -5.86 -16.80
N GLU A 545 -7.20 -7.18 -16.82
CA GLU A 545 -8.18 -8.16 -17.29
C GLU A 545 -9.45 -8.17 -16.44
N ILE A 546 -9.32 -8.10 -15.11
CA ILE A 546 -10.48 -8.01 -14.20
C ILE A 546 -11.24 -6.72 -14.48
N ALA A 547 -10.55 -5.56 -14.51
CA ALA A 547 -11.16 -4.27 -14.77
C ALA A 547 -11.92 -4.24 -16.11
N LYS A 548 -11.32 -4.81 -17.16
CA LYS A 548 -11.95 -4.94 -18.48
C LYS A 548 -13.19 -5.83 -18.47
N LYS A 549 -13.20 -6.91 -17.68
CA LYS A 549 -14.37 -7.80 -17.54
C LYS A 549 -15.47 -7.20 -16.67
N SER A 550 -15.09 -6.34 -15.75
CA SER A 550 -15.98 -5.41 -15.02
C SER A 550 -16.31 -4.14 -15.83
N GLY A 551 -15.99 -4.15 -17.13
CA GLY A 551 -16.18 -3.12 -18.18
C GLY A 551 -15.90 -1.69 -17.83
N PHE A 552 -14.77 -1.51 -17.16
CA PHE A 552 -13.96 -0.34 -17.39
C PHE A 552 -13.21 -0.60 -18.70
N ASP A 553 -13.38 0.25 -19.73
CA ASP A 553 -12.64 0.11 -20.99
C ASP A 553 -11.18 0.47 -20.76
N VAL A 554 -10.31 -0.54 -20.72
CA VAL A 554 -8.87 -0.42 -20.43
C VAL A 554 -8.06 -0.26 -21.74
N SER A 555 -8.69 -0.05 -22.90
CA SER A 555 -7.99 0.07 -24.19
C SER A 555 -7.03 1.28 -24.26
N SER A 556 -6.10 1.23 -25.21
CA SER A 556 -4.82 1.96 -25.21
C SER A 556 -4.86 3.39 -25.78
N GLU A 557 -6.02 3.90 -26.18
CA GLU A 557 -6.15 5.23 -26.79
C GLU A 557 -6.53 6.29 -25.73
N HIS A 558 -5.59 6.64 -24.85
CA HIS A 558 -5.78 7.78 -23.93
C HIS A 558 -5.55 9.09 -24.68
N LYS A 559 -6.50 10.03 -24.60
CA LYS A 559 -6.38 11.33 -25.27
C LYS A 559 -5.63 12.35 -24.39
N THR A 560 -5.62 12.16 -23.06
CA THR A 560 -5.02 13.11 -22.11
C THR A 560 -4.32 12.45 -20.90
N ARG A 561 -3.41 13.18 -20.23
CA ARG A 561 -2.70 12.74 -19.01
C ARG A 561 -3.65 12.35 -17.87
N ASP A 562 -4.73 13.11 -17.71
CA ASP A 562 -5.69 12.94 -16.62
C ASP A 562 -6.54 11.68 -16.79
N GLU A 563 -6.91 11.34 -18.02
CA GLU A 563 -7.58 10.07 -18.34
C GLU A 563 -6.69 8.86 -18.00
N ALA A 564 -5.39 8.96 -18.28
CA ALA A 564 -4.44 7.91 -17.92
C ALA A 564 -4.23 7.80 -16.40
N LEU A 565 -4.26 8.91 -15.64
CA LEU A 565 -4.22 8.89 -14.16
C LEU A 565 -5.46 8.17 -13.62
N LEU A 566 -6.63 8.60 -14.07
CA LEU A 566 -7.90 8.08 -13.61
C LEU A 566 -8.04 6.57 -13.87
N LYS A 567 -7.62 6.11 -15.06
CA LYS A 567 -7.64 4.68 -15.40
C LYS A 567 -6.82 3.86 -14.43
N GLU A 568 -5.64 4.35 -14.09
CA GLU A 568 -4.72 3.61 -13.25
C GLU A 568 -5.20 3.58 -11.79
N ASP A 569 -5.70 4.71 -11.28
CA ASP A 569 -6.40 4.74 -9.99
C ASP A 569 -7.54 3.69 -9.96
N ILE A 570 -8.27 3.49 -11.06
CA ILE A 570 -9.35 2.47 -11.13
C ILE A 570 -8.80 1.04 -11.07
N VAL A 571 -7.75 0.73 -11.84
CA VAL A 571 -7.17 -0.62 -11.90
C VAL A 571 -6.59 -1.04 -10.55
N GLU A 572 -5.96 -0.11 -9.84
CA GLU A 572 -5.44 -0.34 -8.49
C GLU A 572 -6.56 -0.48 -7.45
N MET A 573 -7.54 0.44 -7.46
CA MET A 573 -8.52 0.55 -6.39
C MET A 573 -9.63 -0.49 -6.44
N MET A 574 -9.98 -1.01 -7.62
CA MET A 574 -11.06 -1.98 -7.76
C MET A 574 -10.84 -3.27 -6.93
N PRO A 575 -9.71 -4.01 -7.09
CA PRO A 575 -9.46 -5.19 -6.27
C PRO A 575 -9.29 -4.84 -4.79
N ALA A 576 -8.75 -3.66 -4.49
CA ALA A 576 -8.58 -3.18 -3.13
C ALA A 576 -9.93 -2.95 -2.41
N VAL A 577 -10.91 -2.37 -3.10
CA VAL A 577 -12.29 -2.16 -2.60
C VAL A 577 -13.01 -3.49 -2.42
N GLU A 578 -12.85 -4.43 -3.35
CA GLU A 578 -13.42 -5.78 -3.20
C GLU A 578 -12.86 -6.49 -1.98
N GLU A 579 -11.55 -6.42 -1.77
CA GLU A 579 -10.89 -7.01 -0.60
C GLU A 579 -11.37 -6.40 0.71
N ALA A 580 -11.45 -5.06 0.81
CA ALA A 580 -11.95 -4.38 2.01
C ALA A 580 -13.39 -4.79 2.35
N ASN A 581 -14.25 -4.93 1.33
CA ASN A 581 -15.61 -5.42 1.51
C ASN A 581 -15.63 -6.87 2.02
N SER A 582 -14.82 -7.76 1.44
CA SER A 582 -14.72 -9.16 1.90
C SER A 582 -14.27 -9.25 3.35
N ILE A 583 -13.27 -8.45 3.74
CA ILE A 583 -12.82 -8.39 5.14
C ILE A 583 -13.95 -7.87 6.04
N SER A 584 -14.63 -6.79 5.64
CA SER A 584 -15.75 -6.23 6.41
C SER A 584 -16.89 -7.22 6.61
N GLU A 585 -17.18 -8.04 5.59
CA GLU A 585 -18.20 -9.09 5.63
C GLU A 585 -17.84 -10.24 6.58
N GLU A 586 -16.58 -10.66 6.61
CA GLU A 586 -16.12 -11.75 7.46
C GLU A 586 -15.95 -11.33 8.92
N LEU A 587 -15.45 -10.11 9.17
CA LEU A 587 -15.31 -9.52 10.50
C LEU A 587 -16.62 -8.89 11.01
N ASP A 588 -17.68 -8.91 10.20
CA ASP A 588 -18.99 -8.32 10.47
C ASP A 588 -18.97 -6.83 10.87
N LYS A 589 -18.09 -6.03 10.26
CA LYS A 589 -17.83 -4.62 10.60
C LYS A 589 -18.91 -3.62 10.12
N LYS A 590 -19.91 -4.08 9.37
CA LYS A 590 -21.05 -3.26 8.87
C LYS A 590 -20.66 -2.15 7.90
N MET A 591 -19.47 -2.20 7.30
CA MET A 591 -19.00 -1.16 6.39
C MET A 591 -18.98 -1.68 4.96
N LYS A 592 -19.42 -0.84 4.03
CA LYS A 592 -19.41 -1.12 2.60
C LYS A 592 -18.65 -0.04 1.87
N PHE A 593 -17.74 -0.44 1.00
CA PHE A 593 -16.89 0.42 0.18
C PHE A 593 -17.36 0.35 -1.27
N GLU A 594 -17.60 1.50 -1.89
CA GLU A 594 -18.00 1.61 -3.29
C GLU A 594 -17.05 2.58 -4.01
N LEU A 595 -16.41 2.13 -5.09
CA LEU A 595 -15.55 2.97 -5.93
C LEU A 595 -16.39 3.98 -6.70
N MET A 596 -15.94 5.24 -6.75
CA MET A 596 -16.59 6.32 -7.48
C MET A 596 -15.59 7.15 -8.25
N VAL A 597 -16.04 7.68 -9.39
CA VAL A 597 -15.30 8.65 -10.22
C VAL A 597 -15.94 10.01 -10.00
N VAL A 598 -15.20 10.96 -9.44
CA VAL A 598 -15.74 12.26 -9.00
C VAL A 598 -15.02 13.37 -9.76
N SER A 599 -15.79 14.25 -10.41
CA SER A 599 -15.24 15.42 -11.10
C SER A 599 -14.81 16.52 -10.10
N PRO A 600 -13.94 17.46 -10.50
CA PRO A 600 -13.59 18.60 -9.65
C PRO A 600 -14.81 19.36 -9.15
N GLU A 601 -15.78 19.61 -10.02
CA GLU A 601 -17.00 20.36 -9.69
C GLU A 601 -17.84 19.64 -8.62
N ALA A 602 -17.93 18.32 -8.74
CA ALA A 602 -18.59 17.46 -7.76
C ALA A 602 -17.86 17.42 -6.40
N ARG A 603 -16.56 17.72 -6.35
CA ARG A 603 -15.78 17.98 -5.12
C ARG A 603 -15.87 19.42 -4.62
N GLY A 604 -16.57 20.30 -5.36
CA GLY A 604 -16.63 21.72 -5.05
C GLY A 604 -15.36 22.48 -5.46
N GLU A 605 -14.66 22.01 -6.48
CA GLU A 605 -13.48 22.63 -7.06
C GLU A 605 -13.80 23.22 -8.45
N LEU A 606 -13.17 24.34 -8.79
CA LEU A 606 -13.35 24.99 -10.10
C LEU A 606 -12.44 24.40 -11.18
N ARG A 607 -11.33 23.78 -10.78
CA ARG A 607 -10.26 23.26 -11.63
C ARG A 607 -9.69 22.00 -10.99
N GLY A 608 -9.05 21.16 -11.79
CA GLY A 608 -8.45 19.91 -11.34
C GLY A 608 -8.82 18.76 -12.27
N ARG A 609 -8.34 17.56 -11.96
CA ARG A 609 -8.69 16.35 -12.71
C ARG A 609 -9.87 15.60 -12.09
N THR A 610 -10.46 14.71 -12.86
CA THR A 610 -11.38 13.71 -12.31
C THR A 610 -10.58 12.68 -11.51
N GLU A 611 -11.07 12.29 -10.33
CA GLU A 611 -10.34 11.42 -9.39
C GLU A 611 -11.20 10.24 -8.92
N VAL A 612 -10.55 9.15 -8.53
CA VAL A 612 -11.20 8.03 -7.85
C VAL A 612 -11.33 8.31 -6.36
N MET A 613 -12.56 8.22 -5.86
CA MET A 613 -12.90 8.37 -4.44
C MET A 613 -13.69 7.13 -3.98
N ILE A 614 -13.61 6.79 -2.70
CA ILE A 614 -14.31 5.64 -2.14
C ILE A 614 -15.47 6.13 -1.28
N ARG A 615 -16.70 5.76 -1.67
CA ARG A 615 -17.86 5.91 -0.81
C ARG A 615 -17.85 4.83 0.25
N VAL A 616 -17.88 5.23 1.51
CA VAL A 616 -17.96 4.32 2.64
C VAL A 616 -19.34 4.45 3.25
N VAL A 617 -20.06 3.34 3.39
CA VAL A 617 -21.42 3.32 3.92
C VAL A 617 -21.51 2.35 5.08
N ASN A 618 -21.99 2.83 6.23
CA ASN A 618 -22.41 1.94 7.29
C ASN A 618 -23.79 1.35 6.93
N VAL A 619 -23.85 0.04 6.70
CA VAL A 619 -25.06 -0.61 6.18
C VAL A 619 -26.21 -0.65 7.19
N GLU A 620 -25.92 -0.52 8.49
CA GLU A 620 -26.88 -0.49 9.59
C GLU A 620 -27.45 0.92 9.82
N THR A 621 -26.58 1.92 10.05
CA THR A 621 -27.00 3.29 10.33
C THR A 621 -27.45 4.03 9.07
N LYS A 622 -26.93 3.64 7.90
CA LYS A 622 -27.00 4.33 6.61
C LYS A 622 -26.19 5.62 6.55
N HIS A 623 -25.28 5.83 7.49
CA HIS A 623 -24.30 6.91 7.39
C HIS A 623 -23.32 6.65 6.25
N GLU A 624 -22.87 7.73 5.64
CA GLU A 624 -21.96 7.71 4.50
C GLU A 624 -20.78 8.67 4.70
N TRP A 625 -19.65 8.30 4.11
CA TRP A 625 -18.42 9.10 4.06
C TRP A 625 -17.79 8.96 2.68
N ILE A 626 -16.94 9.92 2.31
CA ILE A 626 -16.18 9.90 1.08
C ILE A 626 -14.70 9.92 1.47
N TRP A 627 -13.96 8.92 1.01
CA TRP A 627 -12.53 8.78 1.26
C TRP A 627 -11.75 9.04 -0.03
N SER A 628 -10.62 9.73 0.09
CA SER A 628 -9.65 9.80 -1.00
C SER A 628 -9.01 8.43 -1.26
N HIS A 629 -8.45 8.27 -2.46
CA HIS A 629 -7.61 7.13 -2.84
C HIS A 629 -6.65 6.71 -1.71
N GLU A 630 -5.84 7.66 -1.25
CA GLU A 630 -4.82 7.44 -0.24
C GLU A 630 -5.38 7.05 1.13
N LYS A 631 -6.47 7.72 1.57
CA LYS A 631 -7.09 7.43 2.87
C LYS A 631 -7.59 5.99 2.87
N PHE A 632 -8.25 5.58 1.79
CA PHE A 632 -8.73 4.22 1.65
C PHE A 632 -7.60 3.21 1.63
N MET A 633 -6.56 3.39 0.81
CA MET A 633 -5.45 2.46 0.74
C MET A 633 -4.81 2.27 2.11
N ASN A 634 -4.53 3.35 2.84
CA ASN A 634 -3.99 3.27 4.19
C ASN A 634 -4.87 2.48 5.16
N ARG A 635 -6.18 2.75 5.17
CA ARG A 635 -7.13 2.01 5.99
C ARG A 635 -7.22 0.54 5.58
N LYS A 636 -7.19 0.24 4.29
CA LYS A 636 -7.22 -1.13 3.76
C LYS A 636 -6.09 -1.99 4.33
N TYR A 637 -4.87 -1.45 4.43
CA TYR A 637 -3.75 -2.19 5.02
C TYR A 637 -3.98 -2.54 6.49
N LEU A 638 -4.55 -1.61 7.27
CA LEU A 638 -4.91 -1.87 8.66
C LEU A 638 -6.07 -2.87 8.77
N MET A 639 -7.01 -2.86 7.82
CA MET A 639 -8.06 -3.89 7.72
C MET A 639 -7.45 -5.27 7.45
N GLN A 640 -6.42 -5.36 6.59
CA GLN A 640 -5.70 -6.61 6.31
C GLN A 640 -5.00 -7.13 7.57
N GLU A 641 -4.34 -6.27 8.34
CA GLU A 641 -3.71 -6.64 9.62
C GLU A 641 -4.74 -7.17 10.62
N MET A 642 -5.84 -6.44 10.81
CA MET A 642 -6.93 -6.87 11.69
C MET A 642 -7.51 -8.23 11.26
N TYR A 643 -7.63 -8.47 9.96
CA TYR A 643 -8.11 -9.75 9.44
C TYR A 643 -7.10 -10.89 9.64
N GLN A 644 -5.80 -10.61 9.52
CA GLN A 644 -4.76 -11.58 9.79
C GLN A 644 -4.76 -11.99 11.28
N ASP A 645 -4.87 -11.01 12.19
CA ASP A 645 -5.04 -11.27 13.63
C ASP A 645 -6.26 -12.19 13.90
N PHE A 646 -7.36 -11.95 13.18
CA PHE A 646 -8.56 -12.79 13.27
C PHE A 646 -8.32 -14.23 12.78
N LEU A 647 -7.44 -14.45 11.80
CA LEU A 647 -7.12 -15.78 11.25
C LEU A 647 -6.12 -16.59 12.12
N GLU A 648 -5.34 -15.93 12.98
CA GLU A 648 -4.38 -16.57 13.87
C GLU A 648 -5.08 -17.05 15.14
N GLU A 649 -5.32 -18.36 15.24
CA GLU A 649 -5.98 -19.02 16.38
C GLU A 649 -5.34 -18.58 17.71
N GLY A 650 -6.02 -17.73 18.49
CA GLY A 650 -5.58 -17.27 19.82
C GLY A 650 -5.56 -15.75 20.04
N TYR A 651 -5.93 -14.92 19.06
CA TYR A 651 -6.14 -13.48 19.29
C TYR A 651 -7.61 -13.19 19.66
N ASP A 652 -7.93 -13.24 20.96
CA ASP A 652 -9.24 -12.81 21.47
C ASP A 652 -9.47 -11.28 21.37
N ASP A 653 -8.43 -10.51 21.02
CA ASP A 653 -8.42 -9.03 20.98
C ASP A 653 -8.29 -8.48 19.54
N TRP A 654 -8.74 -9.23 18.53
CA TRP A 654 -8.81 -8.74 17.13
C TRP A 654 -9.83 -7.60 16.98
N ASP A 655 -10.86 -7.56 17.84
CA ASP A 655 -11.88 -6.50 17.83
C ASP A 655 -11.39 -5.27 18.58
N LEU A 656 -10.73 -4.38 17.83
CA LEU A 656 -10.10 -3.20 18.38
C LEU A 656 -11.11 -2.16 18.88
N PRO A 657 -10.76 -1.37 19.92
CA PRO A 657 -11.46 -0.14 20.28
C PRO A 657 -11.65 0.80 19.08
N LYS A 658 -12.74 1.60 19.09
CA LYS A 658 -13.11 2.48 17.95
C LYS A 658 -12.00 3.42 17.47
N ASP A 659 -11.12 3.87 18.36
CA ASP A 659 -9.99 4.74 18.05
C ASP A 659 -8.87 4.02 17.27
N ARG A 660 -8.82 2.69 17.35
CA ARG A 660 -7.85 1.83 16.64
C ARG A 660 -8.49 0.99 15.53
N ASP A 661 -9.82 1.00 15.41
CA ASP A 661 -10.54 0.24 14.39
C ASP A 661 -10.44 0.93 13.00
N PRO A 662 -9.86 0.29 11.98
CA PRO A 662 -9.70 0.85 10.64
C PRO A 662 -11.02 1.02 9.88
N PHE A 663 -12.12 0.43 10.36
CA PHE A 663 -13.46 0.60 9.84
C PHE A 663 -14.22 1.74 10.52
N ALA A 664 -13.73 2.27 11.65
CA ALA A 664 -14.47 3.24 12.44
C ALA A 664 -14.46 4.64 11.82
N GLU A 665 -15.67 5.16 11.60
CA GLU A 665 -15.89 6.54 11.19
C GLU A 665 -16.72 7.33 12.19
N ASP A 666 -16.34 8.59 12.42
CA ASP A 666 -17.10 9.49 13.27
C ASP A 666 -18.29 10.04 12.49
N TYR A 667 -19.50 9.84 13.03
CA TYR A 667 -20.73 10.35 12.43
C TYR A 667 -20.85 11.87 12.56
N ASP A 668 -20.13 12.49 13.50
CA ASP A 668 -20.09 13.95 13.70
C ASP A 668 -19.14 14.64 12.71
N SER A 669 -18.44 13.88 11.86
CA SER A 669 -17.60 14.42 10.78
C SER A 669 -18.41 15.29 9.83
N GLU A 670 -17.80 16.37 9.36
CA GLU A 670 -18.40 17.18 8.30
C GLU A 670 -18.51 16.39 6.99
N PHE A 671 -19.62 16.60 6.29
CA PHE A 671 -19.95 15.95 5.05
C PHE A 671 -20.26 17.00 3.98
N HIS A 672 -19.63 16.85 2.82
CA HIS A 672 -19.91 17.69 1.65
C HIS A 672 -21.21 17.23 1.00
N ILE A 673 -22.27 18.01 1.19
CA ILE A 673 -23.64 17.67 0.73
C ILE A 673 -23.75 17.90 -0.78
N GLY A 674 -23.17 19.00 -1.27
CA GLY A 674 -23.16 19.33 -2.68
C GLY A 674 -22.58 20.71 -2.98
N SER A 675 -22.55 21.05 -4.26
CA SER A 675 -21.92 22.25 -4.78
C SER A 675 -22.80 22.96 -5.80
N VAL A 676 -22.59 24.27 -5.92
CA VAL A 676 -23.23 25.16 -6.89
C VAL A 676 -22.17 26.05 -7.53
N LYS A 677 -22.14 26.07 -8.85
CA LYS A 677 -21.22 26.89 -9.65
C LYS A 677 -21.94 28.14 -10.16
N ILE A 678 -21.46 29.31 -9.78
CA ILE A 678 -22.05 30.61 -10.14
C ILE A 678 -21.14 31.31 -11.13
N TRP A 679 -21.53 31.37 -12.40
CA TRP A 679 -20.75 32.04 -13.43
C TRP A 679 -20.74 33.55 -13.24
N LEU A 680 -19.56 34.16 -13.30
CA LEU A 680 -19.40 35.59 -13.07
C LEU A 680 -19.53 36.43 -14.34
N GLN A 681 -19.76 35.81 -15.50
CA GLN A 681 -19.74 36.49 -16.79
C GLN A 681 -20.63 37.72 -16.84
N SER A 682 -21.84 37.68 -16.28
CA SER A 682 -22.75 38.84 -16.22
C SER A 682 -22.14 40.02 -15.43
N LEU A 683 -21.34 39.72 -14.41
CA LEU A 683 -20.67 40.71 -13.58
C LEU A 683 -19.56 41.47 -14.34
N SER A 684 -18.99 40.87 -15.39
CA SER A 684 -18.06 41.57 -16.30
C SER A 684 -18.72 42.70 -17.10
N TYR A 685 -20.05 42.73 -17.14
CA TYR A 685 -20.86 43.82 -17.72
C TYR A 685 -21.51 44.70 -16.64
N LEU A 686 -21.17 44.48 -15.37
CA LEU A 686 -21.84 45.08 -14.20
C LEU A 686 -23.36 44.81 -14.18
N ILE A 687 -23.76 43.64 -14.65
CA ILE A 687 -25.14 43.13 -14.56
C ILE A 687 -25.26 42.24 -13.32
N ASP A 688 -26.37 42.37 -12.61
CA ASP A 688 -26.64 41.54 -11.44
C ASP A 688 -27.00 40.09 -11.82
N ILE A 689 -26.58 39.17 -10.97
CA ILE A 689 -26.91 37.74 -11.08
C ILE A 689 -27.93 37.45 -10.00
N LYS A 690 -29.10 36.93 -10.36
CA LYS A 690 -30.18 36.54 -9.45
C LYS A 690 -30.74 35.20 -9.91
N GLU A 691 -30.26 34.12 -9.32
CA GLU A 691 -30.52 32.77 -9.82
C GLU A 691 -30.96 31.81 -8.70
N GLN A 692 -31.75 30.82 -9.10
CA GLN A 692 -32.01 29.62 -8.33
C GLN A 692 -31.30 28.47 -9.05
N LEU A 693 -30.30 27.89 -8.40
CA LEU A 693 -29.39 26.92 -9.01
C LEU A 693 -29.47 25.56 -8.31
N ASP A 694 -29.28 24.51 -9.09
CA ASP A 694 -29.30 23.13 -8.61
C ASP A 694 -28.05 22.84 -7.77
N VAL A 695 -28.27 22.35 -6.55
CA VAL A 695 -27.23 21.78 -5.70
C VAL A 695 -26.97 20.37 -6.19
N THR A 696 -25.76 20.13 -6.67
CA THR A 696 -25.35 18.81 -7.16
C THR A 696 -24.46 18.11 -6.15
N ASP A 697 -24.76 16.85 -5.85
CA ASP A 697 -23.92 16.02 -4.97
C ASP A 697 -22.68 15.46 -5.70
N PHE A 698 -21.88 14.69 -4.99
CA PHE A 698 -20.69 14.03 -5.54
C PHE A 698 -20.99 13.00 -6.66
N LYS A 699 -22.24 12.61 -6.88
CA LYS A 699 -22.70 11.74 -7.97
C LYS A 699 -23.27 12.54 -9.16
N GLY A 700 -23.27 13.87 -9.09
CA GLY A 700 -23.92 14.74 -10.05
C GLY A 700 -25.45 14.69 -9.97
N GLN A 701 -26.02 14.20 -8.87
CA GLN A 701 -27.46 14.19 -8.65
C GLN A 701 -27.91 15.50 -8.01
N GLU A 702 -29.04 16.04 -8.47
CA GLU A 702 -29.68 17.18 -7.83
C GLU A 702 -30.20 16.77 -6.45
N VAL A 703 -29.72 17.47 -5.41
CA VAL A 703 -30.09 17.22 -4.01
C VAL A 703 -30.76 18.42 -3.35
N GLY A 704 -30.99 19.51 -4.08
CA GLY A 704 -31.71 20.69 -3.62
C GLY A 704 -31.49 21.89 -4.52
N LEU A 705 -32.04 23.03 -4.13
CA LEU A 705 -31.96 24.30 -4.86
C LEU A 705 -31.35 25.38 -3.98
N LEU A 706 -30.42 26.17 -4.52
CA LEU A 706 -29.79 27.30 -3.83
C LEU A 706 -30.23 28.62 -4.46
N ASN A 707 -30.74 29.55 -3.64
CA ASN A 707 -31.07 30.90 -4.07
C ASN A 707 -29.88 31.83 -3.82
N VAL A 708 -29.33 32.38 -4.90
CA VAL A 708 -28.12 33.21 -4.84
C VAL A 708 -28.26 34.49 -5.64
N LYS A 709 -27.63 35.55 -5.15
CA LYS A 709 -27.49 36.82 -5.86
C LYS A 709 -26.05 37.32 -5.81
N VAL A 710 -25.54 37.83 -6.92
CA VAL A 710 -24.25 38.51 -7.00
C VAL A 710 -24.50 39.86 -7.64
N ILE A 711 -24.36 40.95 -6.87
CA ILE A 711 -24.86 42.27 -7.25
C ILE A 711 -23.72 43.29 -7.21
N PRO A 712 -23.42 44.00 -8.32
CA PRO A 712 -22.50 45.14 -8.31
C PRO A 712 -22.82 46.17 -7.22
N CYS A 713 -21.78 46.72 -6.58
CA CYS A 713 -21.97 47.70 -5.52
C CYS A 713 -20.83 48.72 -5.43
N ASP A 714 -21.05 49.76 -4.65
CA ASP A 714 -19.97 50.66 -4.23
C ASP A 714 -19.04 50.01 -3.20
N LYS A 715 -17.94 50.70 -2.86
CA LYS A 715 -16.95 50.23 -1.86
C LYS A 715 -17.52 50.01 -0.45
N LYS A 716 -18.69 50.58 -0.14
CA LYS A 716 -19.37 50.44 1.15
C LYS A 716 -20.45 49.35 1.12
N GLY A 717 -20.65 48.68 -0.03
CA GLY A 717 -21.65 47.64 -0.21
C GLY A 717 -23.04 48.16 -0.59
N LYS A 718 -23.18 49.43 -0.99
CA LYS A 718 -24.44 49.95 -1.53
C LYS A 718 -24.64 49.39 -2.94
N GLU A 719 -25.66 48.57 -3.12
CA GLU A 719 -26.02 47.98 -4.42
C GLU A 719 -26.35 49.06 -5.45
N TYR A 720 -25.87 48.86 -6.67
CA TYR A 720 -26.29 49.68 -7.81
C TYR A 720 -27.70 49.27 -8.25
N SER A 721 -28.50 50.27 -8.60
CA SER A 721 -29.84 50.14 -9.13
C SER A 721 -29.86 50.46 -10.63
N GLU A 722 -30.97 50.18 -11.30
CA GLU A 722 -31.17 50.55 -12.71
C GLU A 722 -31.05 52.07 -12.94
N GLU A 723 -31.23 52.89 -11.90
CA GLU A 723 -31.11 54.35 -11.96
C GLU A 723 -29.65 54.85 -11.96
N ASP A 724 -28.69 54.01 -11.56
CA ASP A 724 -27.28 54.42 -11.42
C ASP A 724 -26.49 54.34 -12.75
N ASP A 725 -27.05 53.75 -13.82
CA ASP A 725 -26.49 53.63 -15.18
C ASP A 725 -25.00 53.18 -15.23
N MET A 726 -24.66 52.17 -14.44
CA MET A 726 -23.28 51.69 -14.25
C MET A 726 -22.85 50.62 -15.25
N PHE A 727 -23.69 50.25 -16.22
CA PHE A 727 -23.43 49.16 -17.18
C PHE A 727 -22.26 49.50 -18.12
N VAL A 728 -21.55 48.46 -18.57
CA VAL A 728 -20.51 48.59 -19.61
C VAL A 728 -20.86 47.78 -20.84
N ASN A 729 -20.50 48.27 -22.03
CA ASN A 729 -20.80 47.58 -23.29
C ASN A 729 -19.82 46.43 -23.57
N SER A 730 -18.61 46.51 -23.00
CA SER A 730 -17.61 45.45 -23.07
C SER A 730 -16.80 45.32 -21.77
N PRO A 731 -16.32 44.11 -21.42
CA PRO A 731 -15.55 43.89 -20.20
C PRO A 731 -14.26 44.73 -20.11
N GLU A 732 -13.65 45.09 -21.24
CA GLU A 732 -12.42 45.90 -21.29
C GLU A 732 -12.63 47.31 -20.73
N GLU A 733 -13.86 47.82 -20.76
CA GLU A 733 -14.21 49.12 -20.15
C GLU A 733 -14.11 49.11 -18.61
N LEU A 734 -13.93 47.95 -17.99
CA LEU A 734 -13.68 47.83 -16.55
C LEU A 734 -12.24 48.16 -16.17
N LEU A 735 -11.29 48.13 -17.10
CA LEU A 735 -9.86 48.35 -16.81
C LEU A 735 -9.64 49.68 -16.07
N GLY A 736 -8.99 49.60 -14.91
CA GLY A 736 -8.71 50.72 -14.03
C GLY A 736 -9.89 51.21 -13.16
N LYS A 737 -11.11 50.72 -13.37
CA LYS A 737 -12.29 51.01 -12.52
C LYS A 737 -12.26 50.15 -11.25
N ASP A 738 -12.79 50.68 -10.14
CA ASP A 738 -12.96 49.92 -8.91
C ASP A 738 -14.09 48.88 -9.06
N ILE A 739 -13.78 47.61 -8.80
CA ILE A 739 -14.73 46.50 -8.90
C ILE A 739 -15.10 46.01 -7.50
N ASN A 740 -16.37 46.19 -7.14
CA ASN A 740 -16.94 45.69 -5.90
C ASN A 740 -18.33 45.11 -6.16
N PHE A 741 -18.68 44.05 -5.42
CA PHE A 741 -19.98 43.40 -5.52
C PHE A 741 -20.35 42.70 -4.22
N VAL A 742 -21.64 42.46 -4.01
CA VAL A 742 -22.17 41.74 -2.86
C VAL A 742 -22.57 40.34 -3.29
N VAL A 743 -22.01 39.32 -2.62
CA VAL A 743 -22.47 37.93 -2.73
C VAL A 743 -23.51 37.69 -1.64
N LYS A 744 -24.75 37.42 -2.05
CA LYS A 744 -25.88 37.10 -1.17
C LYS A 744 -26.33 35.67 -1.39
N ILE A 745 -26.28 34.84 -0.36
CA ILE A 745 -26.80 33.47 -0.40
C ILE A 745 -27.96 33.41 0.59
N ASP A 746 -29.16 33.53 0.03
CA ASP A 746 -30.38 33.75 0.81
C ASP A 746 -30.80 32.47 1.54
N SER A 747 -30.95 31.38 0.79
CA SER A 747 -31.48 30.11 1.29
C SER A 747 -31.20 28.93 0.36
N ALA A 748 -31.26 27.72 0.92
CA ALA A 748 -31.45 26.50 0.12
C ALA A 748 -32.81 25.86 0.41
N ARG A 749 -33.28 25.04 -0.54
CA ARG A 749 -34.55 24.31 -0.46
C ARG A 749 -34.35 22.84 -0.86
N GLY A 750 -35.06 21.95 -0.19
CA GLY A 750 -35.11 20.53 -0.56
C GLY A 750 -33.87 19.70 -0.24
N LEU A 751 -32.96 20.18 0.61
CA LEU A 751 -31.74 19.45 0.97
C LEU A 751 -32.03 18.11 1.68
N PRO A 752 -31.11 17.12 1.63
CA PRO A 752 -31.40 15.81 2.18
C PRO A 752 -31.64 15.83 3.70
N SER A 753 -32.75 15.22 4.13
CA SER A 753 -33.20 15.25 5.53
C SER A 753 -32.29 14.54 6.54
N GLN A 754 -31.29 13.79 6.06
CA GLN A 754 -30.30 13.08 6.88
C GLN A 754 -29.21 13.99 7.46
N PHE A 755 -29.09 15.23 6.97
CA PHE A 755 -28.11 16.18 7.45
C PHE A 755 -28.69 17.20 8.45
N THR A 756 -27.80 17.79 9.25
CA THR A 756 -28.01 18.86 10.22
C THR A 756 -26.79 19.79 10.18
N ASP A 757 -26.83 20.90 10.91
CA ASP A 757 -25.70 21.83 11.04
C ASP A 757 -25.19 22.31 9.68
N MET A 758 -26.12 22.57 8.77
CA MET A 758 -25.80 22.87 7.38
C MET A 758 -25.31 24.30 7.24
N TYR A 759 -24.18 24.47 6.57
CA TYR A 759 -23.56 25.77 6.31
C TYR A 759 -23.01 25.81 4.88
N ILE A 760 -22.80 27.03 4.38
CA ILE A 760 -22.16 27.25 3.09
C ILE A 760 -20.72 27.69 3.27
N LYS A 761 -19.86 27.36 2.31
CA LYS A 761 -18.54 27.97 2.19
C LYS A 761 -18.11 28.20 0.74
N TYR A 762 -17.37 29.28 0.51
CA TYR A 762 -16.83 29.64 -0.80
C TYR A 762 -15.60 30.54 -0.66
N VAL A 763 -14.82 30.65 -1.73
CA VAL A 763 -13.71 31.61 -1.88
C VAL A 763 -13.95 32.45 -3.12
N VAL A 764 -13.41 33.67 -3.13
CA VAL A 764 -13.50 34.58 -4.28
C VAL A 764 -12.10 35.01 -4.67
N TYR A 765 -11.79 35.06 -5.96
CA TYR A 765 -10.58 35.65 -6.56
C TYR A 765 -9.29 35.61 -5.71
N ARG A 766 -8.46 34.56 -5.90
CA ARG A 766 -7.15 34.38 -5.22
C ARG A 766 -7.20 34.33 -3.68
N GLU A 767 -8.37 34.36 -3.05
CA GLU A 767 -8.51 34.15 -1.61
C GLU A 767 -8.10 32.73 -1.23
N LYS A 768 -7.29 32.62 -0.18
CA LYS A 768 -6.89 31.33 0.40
C LYS A 768 -7.81 30.86 1.53
N LYS A 769 -8.64 31.76 2.08
CA LYS A 769 -9.50 31.47 3.23
C LYS A 769 -10.96 31.44 2.79
N TYR A 770 -11.65 30.35 3.13
CA TYR A 770 -13.08 30.23 2.92
C TYR A 770 -13.86 31.26 3.74
N THR A 771 -14.85 31.86 3.08
CA THR A 771 -15.96 32.52 3.75
C THR A 771 -16.99 31.46 4.10
N CYS A 772 -17.46 31.44 5.35
CA CYS A 772 -18.48 30.50 5.81
C CYS A 772 -19.71 31.25 6.36
N SER A 773 -20.89 30.65 6.22
CA SER A 773 -22.06 31.06 6.99
C SER A 773 -22.08 30.42 8.37
N ASN A 774 -22.96 30.89 9.25
CA ASN A 774 -23.31 30.13 10.45
C ASN A 774 -24.08 28.84 10.07
N PRO A 775 -23.90 27.74 10.82
CA PRO A 775 -24.64 26.51 10.59
C PRO A 775 -26.10 26.63 11.00
N ILE A 776 -26.99 25.97 10.24
CA ILE A 776 -28.43 25.89 10.51
C ILE A 776 -28.83 24.43 10.73
N GLN A 777 -29.54 24.17 11.82
CA GLN A 777 -29.97 22.83 12.23
C GLN A 777 -31.46 22.57 11.92
N ASN A 778 -31.85 21.30 11.98
CA ASN A 778 -33.25 20.85 12.05
C ASN A 778 -34.18 21.30 10.90
N THR A 779 -33.64 21.55 9.71
CA THR A 779 -34.42 21.91 8.52
C THR A 779 -33.82 21.27 7.27
N ILE A 780 -34.64 21.11 6.22
CA ILE A 780 -34.17 20.81 4.84
C ILE A 780 -34.13 22.07 3.96
N ASN A 781 -34.55 23.19 4.53
CA ASN A 781 -34.73 24.49 3.87
C ASN A 781 -33.99 25.57 4.67
N PRO A 782 -32.65 25.55 4.76
CA PRO A 782 -31.91 26.53 5.55
C PRO A 782 -32.00 27.94 4.95
N ASP A 783 -32.24 28.93 5.80
CA ASP A 783 -32.27 30.36 5.45
C ASP A 783 -31.05 31.07 6.05
N TRP A 784 -29.89 30.98 5.40
CA TRP A 784 -28.66 31.57 5.91
C TRP A 784 -28.66 33.10 5.90
N LYS A 785 -29.38 33.72 4.95
CA LYS A 785 -29.38 35.18 4.74
C LYS A 785 -27.95 35.75 4.73
N HIS A 786 -27.02 34.98 4.16
CA HIS A 786 -25.59 35.31 4.16
C HIS A 786 -25.34 36.41 3.15
N SER A 787 -24.57 37.43 3.54
CA SER A 787 -24.23 38.56 2.67
C SER A 787 -22.79 38.97 2.93
N ARG A 788 -22.00 39.11 1.86
CA ARG A 788 -20.61 39.55 1.94
C ARG A 788 -20.29 40.52 0.82
N VAL A 789 -19.74 41.67 1.18
CA VAL A 789 -19.15 42.63 0.22
C VAL A 789 -17.76 42.12 -0.17
N VAL A 790 -17.51 42.03 -1.47
CA VAL A 790 -16.23 41.69 -2.09
C VAL A 790 -15.69 42.95 -2.75
N ASN A 791 -14.44 43.30 -2.44
CA ASN A 791 -13.74 44.42 -3.07
C ASN A 791 -12.49 43.88 -3.76
N LEU A 792 -12.46 43.90 -5.10
CA LEU A 792 -11.31 43.43 -5.88
C LEU A 792 -10.29 44.55 -6.15
N GLY A 793 -10.64 45.80 -5.82
CA GLY A 793 -9.82 46.97 -6.14
C GLY A 793 -9.98 47.39 -7.59
N LYS A 794 -8.96 48.01 -8.18
CA LYS A 794 -9.00 48.44 -9.58
C LYS A 794 -8.81 47.25 -10.51
N ALA A 795 -9.67 47.11 -11.52
CA ALA A 795 -9.57 46.00 -12.47
C ALA A 795 -8.27 46.10 -13.29
N ASP A 796 -7.48 45.04 -13.26
CA ASP A 796 -6.44 44.74 -14.23
C ASP A 796 -6.96 43.68 -15.22
N GLU A 797 -6.12 43.28 -16.18
CA GLU A 797 -6.47 42.25 -17.17
C GLU A 797 -6.90 40.93 -16.50
N GLU A 798 -6.25 40.55 -15.39
CA GLU A 798 -6.54 39.32 -14.65
C GLU A 798 -7.90 39.35 -13.96
N ILE A 799 -8.30 40.48 -13.38
CA ILE A 799 -9.63 40.67 -12.78
C ILE A 799 -10.71 40.62 -13.87
N VAL A 800 -10.49 41.28 -15.00
CA VAL A 800 -11.45 41.26 -16.13
C VAL A 800 -11.61 39.84 -16.68
N GLU A 801 -10.50 39.11 -16.86
CA GLU A 801 -10.52 37.71 -17.28
C GLU A 801 -11.24 36.83 -16.25
N TYR A 802 -10.97 37.00 -14.96
CA TYR A 802 -11.64 36.27 -13.90
C TYR A 802 -13.15 36.48 -13.90
N LEU A 803 -13.64 37.72 -14.02
CA LEU A 803 -15.06 38.00 -14.11
C LEU A 803 -15.68 37.39 -15.38
N SER A 804 -14.95 37.43 -16.50
CA SER A 804 -15.47 37.00 -17.80
C SER A 804 -15.53 35.48 -17.96
N GLN A 805 -14.58 34.75 -17.38
CA GLN A 805 -14.37 33.32 -17.67
C GLN A 805 -14.45 32.40 -16.44
N SER A 806 -14.50 32.96 -15.22
CA SER A 806 -14.49 32.17 -13.99
C SER A 806 -15.87 32.12 -13.32
N ALA A 807 -15.92 31.40 -12.20
CA ALA A 807 -17.11 31.22 -11.39
C ALA A 807 -16.76 31.27 -9.90
N ILE A 808 -17.77 31.49 -9.06
CA ILE A 808 -17.70 31.22 -7.62
C ILE A 808 -18.27 29.83 -7.38
N MET A 809 -17.49 28.98 -6.70
CA MET A 809 -17.96 27.66 -6.28
C MET A 809 -18.45 27.73 -4.83
N VAL A 810 -19.77 27.60 -4.65
CA VAL A 810 -20.41 27.54 -3.35
C VAL A 810 -20.59 26.09 -2.96
N GLN A 811 -19.98 25.69 -1.84
CA GLN A 811 -20.13 24.35 -1.28
C GLN A 811 -21.11 24.38 -0.12
N ILE A 812 -21.96 23.37 -0.03
CA ILE A 812 -22.85 23.13 1.11
C ILE A 812 -22.30 21.96 1.92
N TRP A 813 -22.05 22.21 3.20
CA TRP A 813 -21.52 21.24 4.15
C TRP A 813 -22.49 21.07 5.31
N GLY A 814 -22.44 19.94 5.98
CA GLY A 814 -23.20 19.70 7.20
C GLY A 814 -22.75 18.42 7.90
N LYS A 815 -23.44 18.07 8.98
CA LYS A 815 -23.19 16.85 9.74
C LYS A 815 -24.32 15.86 9.53
N GLN A 816 -24.02 14.57 9.61
CA GLN A 816 -25.05 13.56 9.57
C GLN A 816 -25.79 13.51 10.91
N LYS A 817 -27.13 13.39 10.87
CA LYS A 817 -27.92 13.27 12.10
C LYS A 817 -27.52 12.00 12.87
N PRO A 818 -27.59 12.01 14.21
CA PRO A 818 -27.29 10.85 15.02
C PRO A 818 -28.07 9.60 14.58
N PRO A 819 -27.46 8.41 14.66
CA PRO A 819 -28.09 7.19 14.17
C PRO A 819 -29.34 6.88 14.99
N LYS A 820 -30.46 6.60 14.31
CA LYS A 820 -31.66 6.07 14.97
C LYS A 820 -31.39 4.60 15.33
N THR A 821 -31.68 4.19 16.57
CA THR A 821 -31.58 2.79 17.00
C THR A 821 -32.40 1.89 16.08
N LYS A 822 -31.72 1.01 15.34
CA LYS A 822 -32.32 -0.01 14.46
C LYS A 822 -31.98 -1.41 14.98
N LYS A 823 -32.70 -2.42 14.48
CA LYS A 823 -32.38 -3.83 14.77
C LYS A 823 -30.96 -4.13 14.28
N LYS A 824 -30.18 -4.86 15.07
CA LYS A 824 -28.87 -5.40 14.65
C LYS A 824 -29.07 -6.28 13.41
N ILE A 825 -28.31 -6.00 12.35
CA ILE A 825 -28.31 -6.77 11.10
C ILE A 825 -26.87 -7.22 10.81
N ASN A 826 -26.67 -8.46 10.36
CA ASN A 826 -25.36 -8.95 9.90
C ASN A 826 -24.92 -8.26 8.59
N THR A 827 -23.63 -8.03 8.40
CA THR A 827 -23.07 -7.34 7.22
C THR A 827 -23.47 -8.04 5.92
N LYS A 828 -23.34 -9.37 5.86
CA LYS A 828 -23.72 -10.18 4.69
C LYS A 828 -25.21 -10.04 4.36
N ASP A 829 -26.07 -10.15 5.37
CA ASP A 829 -27.53 -10.00 5.20
C ASP A 829 -27.92 -8.59 4.74
N ALA A 830 -27.25 -7.56 5.29
CA ALA A 830 -27.50 -6.18 4.93
C ALA A 830 -27.11 -5.88 3.47
N ILE A 831 -25.93 -6.34 3.03
CA ILE A 831 -25.46 -6.18 1.65
C ILE A 831 -26.39 -6.91 0.66
N LEU A 832 -26.79 -8.15 0.98
CA LEU A 832 -27.72 -8.91 0.15
C LEU A 832 -29.09 -8.22 0.03
N SER A 833 -29.61 -7.68 1.14
CA SER A 833 -30.88 -6.96 1.13
C SER A 833 -30.85 -5.67 0.31
N ASP A 834 -29.71 -4.96 0.32
CA ASP A 834 -29.50 -3.74 -0.46
C ASP A 834 -29.42 -4.04 -1.96
N ALA A 835 -28.70 -5.10 -2.33
CA ALA A 835 -28.63 -5.59 -3.71
C ALA A 835 -30.00 -5.99 -4.26
N LEU A 836 -30.80 -6.73 -3.49
CA LEU A 836 -32.17 -7.13 -3.86
C LEU A 836 -33.08 -5.90 -4.05
N ARG A 837 -32.92 -4.85 -3.24
CA ARG A 837 -33.71 -3.62 -3.35
C ARG A 837 -33.32 -2.79 -4.57
N LYS A 838 -32.03 -2.66 -4.89
CA LYS A 838 -31.56 -1.95 -6.10
C LYS A 838 -32.03 -2.64 -7.39
N GLY A 839 -32.06 -3.98 -7.42
CA GLY A 839 -32.61 -4.75 -8.53
C GLY A 839 -34.09 -4.47 -8.82
N GLN A 840 -34.90 -4.20 -7.79
CA GLN A 840 -36.31 -3.84 -7.96
C GLN A 840 -36.53 -2.38 -8.43
N VAL A 841 -35.63 -1.46 -8.09
CA VAL A 841 -35.73 -0.05 -8.51
C VAL A 841 -35.31 0.15 -9.97
N SER A 842 -34.34 -0.62 -10.46
CA SER A 842 -33.92 -0.59 -11.87
C SER A 842 -35.04 -0.97 -12.86
N ALA A 843 -35.99 -1.81 -12.41
CA ALA A 843 -37.15 -2.20 -13.20
C ALA A 843 -38.26 -1.13 -13.26
N ALA A 844 -38.17 -0.06 -12.45
CA ALA A 844 -39.22 0.95 -12.32
C ALA A 844 -38.90 2.31 -12.98
N ASN A 845 -37.63 2.59 -13.34
CA ASN A 845 -37.22 3.86 -13.95
C ASN A 845 -36.48 3.65 -15.27
N THR A 846 -37.23 3.39 -16.35
CA THR A 846 -36.72 3.50 -17.73
C THR A 846 -37.17 4.83 -18.34
N ASN A 847 -36.46 5.92 -18.02
CA ASN A 847 -36.34 7.12 -18.88
C ASN A 847 -35.43 8.19 -18.23
N THR A 848 -34.12 7.91 -18.15
CA THR A 848 -33.09 8.96 -18.08
C THR A 848 -31.77 8.39 -18.60
N LYS A 849 -31.29 8.90 -19.74
CA LYS A 849 -29.97 8.59 -20.30
C LYS A 849 -28.92 9.43 -19.58
N VAL A 850 -28.26 8.87 -18.55
CA VAL A 850 -26.85 9.13 -18.21
C VAL A 850 -26.29 7.84 -17.61
N GLY A 851 -25.11 7.42 -18.07
CA GLY A 851 -24.55 6.08 -17.89
C GLY A 851 -24.39 5.64 -16.44
N SER A 852 -25.14 4.62 -16.06
CA SER A 852 -24.73 3.67 -15.03
C SER A 852 -24.35 2.38 -15.75
N PHE A 853 -23.09 1.96 -15.60
CA PHE A 853 -22.62 0.67 -16.08
C PHE A 853 -22.19 -0.16 -14.86
N TYR A 854 -22.52 -1.46 -14.93
CA TYR A 854 -22.25 -2.56 -14.01
C TYR A 854 -23.27 -2.85 -12.89
N PHE A 855 -24.26 -3.70 -13.24
CA PHE A 855 -24.34 -5.08 -12.73
C PHE A 855 -25.25 -5.96 -13.63
N ASP A 856 -25.01 -5.95 -14.94
CA ASP A 856 -25.80 -6.75 -15.90
C ASP A 856 -25.03 -8.00 -16.31
N SER A 857 -25.20 -9.08 -15.54
CA SER A 857 -25.06 -10.45 -16.09
C SER A 857 -25.42 -11.57 -15.10
N PHE A 858 -26.48 -11.53 -14.27
CA PHE A 858 -26.77 -12.74 -13.46
C PHE A 858 -28.22 -13.15 -13.13
N PHE A 859 -29.26 -12.40 -13.48
CA PHE A 859 -30.63 -12.77 -13.04
C PHE A 859 -31.74 -12.98 -14.10
N PRO A 860 -31.65 -12.58 -15.39
CA PRO A 860 -32.76 -12.83 -16.30
C PRO A 860 -32.92 -14.31 -16.67
N PHE A 861 -31.87 -15.13 -16.61
CA PHE A 861 -31.90 -16.46 -17.25
C PHE A 861 -32.74 -17.50 -16.51
N VAL A 862 -32.86 -17.39 -15.18
CA VAL A 862 -33.67 -18.31 -14.35
C VAL A 862 -35.12 -17.85 -14.29
N TYR A 863 -35.37 -16.54 -14.12
CA TYR A 863 -36.73 -16.00 -14.13
C TYR A 863 -37.39 -16.12 -15.50
N THR A 864 -36.68 -15.86 -16.60
CA THR A 864 -37.25 -16.01 -17.95
C THR A 864 -37.52 -17.47 -18.28
N LYS A 865 -36.74 -18.43 -17.77
CA LYS A 865 -37.06 -19.87 -17.92
C LYS A 865 -38.22 -20.32 -17.05
N ILE A 866 -38.39 -19.79 -15.84
CA ILE A 866 -39.54 -20.11 -14.97
C ILE A 866 -40.82 -19.45 -15.48
N TYR A 867 -40.76 -18.21 -15.99
CA TYR A 867 -41.88 -17.54 -16.64
C TYR A 867 -42.22 -18.15 -17.98
N ALA A 868 -41.20 -18.54 -18.78
CA ALA A 868 -41.44 -19.28 -20.01
C ALA A 868 -42.03 -20.66 -19.70
N LEU A 869 -41.59 -21.36 -18.65
CA LEU A 869 -42.18 -22.63 -18.22
C LEU A 869 -43.61 -22.44 -17.68
N SER A 870 -43.91 -21.33 -16.99
CA SER A 870 -45.28 -21.03 -16.53
C SER A 870 -46.19 -20.65 -17.69
N ILE A 871 -45.72 -19.87 -18.67
CA ILE A 871 -46.45 -19.54 -19.90
C ILE A 871 -46.63 -20.80 -20.77
N PHE A 872 -45.61 -21.66 -20.86
CA PHE A 872 -45.70 -22.93 -21.58
C PHE A 872 -46.68 -23.88 -20.89
N LEU A 873 -46.67 -24.00 -19.55
CA LEU A 873 -47.68 -24.78 -18.82
C LEU A 873 -49.08 -24.17 -18.98
N THR A 874 -49.21 -22.84 -18.97
CA THR A 874 -50.51 -22.16 -19.08
C THR A 874 -51.10 -22.29 -20.49
N LEU A 875 -50.25 -22.25 -21.53
CA LEU A 875 -50.66 -22.47 -22.93
C LEU A 875 -50.95 -23.95 -23.22
N PHE A 876 -50.15 -24.88 -22.67
CA PHE A 876 -50.34 -26.32 -22.84
C PHE A 876 -51.59 -26.84 -22.08
N LEU A 877 -51.99 -26.17 -20.99
CA LEU A 877 -53.21 -26.48 -20.23
C LEU A 877 -54.48 -25.81 -20.78
N SER A 878 -54.39 -24.99 -21.83
CA SER A 878 -55.58 -24.43 -22.50
C SER A 878 -56.24 -25.41 -23.48
N THR A 879 -55.63 -26.57 -23.73
CA THR A 879 -56.15 -27.59 -24.65
C THR A 879 -56.13 -28.98 -23.99
N ASN A 880 -57.30 -29.41 -23.53
CA ASN A 880 -57.67 -30.79 -23.15
C ASN A 880 -57.01 -31.43 -21.89
N ILE A 881 -57.75 -31.26 -20.78
CA ILE A 881 -58.08 -32.20 -19.69
C ILE A 881 -57.11 -33.36 -19.39
N ASN A 882 -56.44 -33.26 -18.23
CA ASN A 882 -56.48 -34.34 -17.23
C ASN A 882 -56.46 -33.71 -15.82
N THR A 883 -57.64 -33.57 -15.22
CA THR A 883 -57.86 -32.85 -13.95
C THR A 883 -57.02 -33.40 -12.79
N LYS A 884 -56.65 -34.69 -12.83
CA LYS A 884 -55.74 -35.29 -11.83
C LYS A 884 -54.31 -34.76 -11.91
N LEU A 885 -53.80 -34.47 -13.11
CA LEU A 885 -52.44 -33.96 -13.28
C LEU A 885 -52.34 -32.50 -12.83
N TYR A 886 -53.42 -31.72 -13.01
CA TYR A 886 -53.53 -30.35 -12.50
C TYR A 886 -53.43 -30.29 -10.98
N TYR A 887 -54.17 -31.14 -10.24
CA TYR A 887 -54.09 -31.16 -8.78
C TYR A 887 -52.75 -31.70 -8.26
N ILE A 888 -52.10 -32.62 -8.97
CA ILE A 888 -50.75 -33.11 -8.61
C ILE A 888 -49.70 -32.00 -8.80
N LEU A 889 -49.77 -31.25 -9.90
CA LEU A 889 -48.85 -30.14 -10.17
C LEU A 889 -49.11 -28.95 -9.24
N LEU A 890 -50.38 -28.67 -8.90
CA LEU A 890 -50.74 -27.65 -7.92
C LEU A 890 -50.26 -28.04 -6.51
N ALA A 891 -50.38 -29.31 -6.13
CA ALA A 891 -49.87 -29.84 -4.86
C ALA A 891 -48.33 -29.80 -4.81
N LEU A 892 -47.64 -30.12 -5.91
CA LEU A 892 -46.17 -30.00 -6.02
C LEU A 892 -45.70 -28.54 -5.95
N ALA A 893 -46.43 -27.62 -6.59
CA ALA A 893 -46.16 -26.19 -6.52
C ALA A 893 -46.39 -25.63 -5.11
N LEU A 894 -47.47 -26.03 -4.44
CA LEU A 894 -47.75 -25.67 -3.03
C LEU A 894 -46.73 -26.29 -2.08
N PHE A 895 -46.29 -27.51 -2.32
CA PHE A 895 -45.26 -28.20 -1.52
C PHE A 895 -43.89 -27.52 -1.67
N LEU A 896 -43.49 -27.16 -2.89
CA LEU A 896 -42.28 -26.38 -3.14
C LEU A 896 -42.38 -24.97 -2.52
N PHE A 897 -43.54 -24.32 -2.61
CA PHE A 897 -43.76 -23.01 -1.98
C PHE A 897 -43.70 -23.07 -0.45
N LEU A 898 -44.23 -24.13 0.17
CA LEU A 898 -44.18 -24.36 1.61
C LEU A 898 -42.78 -24.75 2.10
N LEU A 899 -42.01 -25.53 1.32
CA LEU A 899 -40.60 -25.82 1.59
C LEU A 899 -39.75 -24.54 1.60
N PHE A 900 -40.01 -23.61 0.67
CA PHE A 900 -39.31 -22.32 0.64
C PHE A 900 -39.73 -21.37 1.77
N LYS A 901 -40.96 -21.48 2.30
CA LYS A 901 -41.45 -20.68 3.43
C LYS A 901 -41.06 -21.26 4.80
N GLY A 902 -40.85 -22.57 4.90
CA GLY A 902 -40.49 -23.29 6.12
C GLY A 902 -39.06 -23.04 6.65
N SER A 903 -38.19 -22.39 5.88
CA SER A 903 -36.82 -22.06 6.31
C SER A 903 -36.72 -20.85 7.26
N LYS A 904 -37.84 -20.21 7.64
CA LYS A 904 -37.86 -19.04 8.52
C LYS A 904 -39.01 -19.09 9.54
N ASN A 905 -38.95 -20.02 10.51
CA ASN A 905 -39.42 -19.87 11.92
C ASN A 905 -39.72 -21.23 12.58
N LYS A 906 -38.94 -21.61 13.60
CA LYS A 906 -39.27 -22.69 14.55
C LYS A 906 -40.30 -22.17 15.58
N ARG A 907 -41.57 -22.08 15.21
CA ARG A 907 -42.74 -21.98 16.11
C ARG A 907 -43.99 -22.04 15.22
N ASN A 908 -44.44 -23.25 14.93
CA ASN A 908 -45.80 -23.63 14.53
C ASN A 908 -45.76 -25.05 13.95
N SER A 909 -45.42 -26.04 14.78
CA SER A 909 -45.45 -27.46 14.42
C SER A 909 -46.84 -28.08 14.59
N HIS A 910 -47.85 -27.32 15.02
CA HIS A 910 -49.17 -27.87 15.34
C HIS A 910 -50.23 -27.71 14.22
N LEU A 911 -49.88 -27.07 13.10
CA LEU A 911 -50.76 -26.81 11.94
C LEU A 911 -50.35 -27.60 10.68
N LEU A 912 -49.34 -28.46 10.81
CA LEU A 912 -48.81 -29.29 9.72
C LEU A 912 -49.22 -30.77 9.85
N GLN A 913 -50.06 -31.10 10.84
CA GLN A 913 -50.49 -32.47 11.14
C GLN A 913 -52.02 -32.69 10.97
N GLU A 914 -52.76 -31.66 10.54
CA GLU A 914 -54.08 -31.77 9.90
C GLU A 914 -53.92 -31.46 8.42
#